data_AF-A0A517XS36-F1
#
_entry.id   AF-A0A517XS36-F1
#
_cell.length_a   1.000
_cell.length_b   1.000
_cell.length_c   1.000
_cell.angle_alpha   90.00
_cell.angle_beta   90.00
_cell.angle_gamma   90.00
#
_symmetry.space_group_name_H-M   'P 1'
#
loop_
_entity.id
_entity.type
_entity.pdbx_description
1 polymer ?
#
loop_
_entity_poly.entity_id
_entity_poly.type
_entity_poly.pdbx_seq_one_letter_code
_entity_poly.pdbx_strand_id
1 'polypeptide(L)'
;MAISVRVRPPAARTVRLGVLRLEDRAVPALLGTTLFPADNPWNQRVADAPVAANSAAVMNSIVTSFGDNRLHPDFGQDARTVGADLYGIPYNVVRGNSVPKISVVIDDYADESDILATPIPADAVLEGDYQNGPRAGLANRGDSHLLVYDIDNQIGYEFFGASRPSENADGRWHAAQQSVWDMRGNTFRPLTWTSADAAGLAILPGLVRPDEALPVSQGGQGVINHAIRFTLQNSVILNQFVYPASHTANPGNTNAAVQPPMGSRFRLKAGVDISTLSPQSRVIAQAMKEYGLILADNGSNFFFSGASHSVDANNAYTLTFDDNDIQSTTTGLKRLRYSDFEMVDLTPAVTGLSVTAGAAGDTVTVTGRNFGGTAGRLSVLFGSNPGTNVTILSDSQLTVRAPAGSGAVDVKVKSGVDAPGVTQNVKNPVFGYGLSPVTAAGRFTYGVSPPPPANTPPTVGDVATQTVSAGGSTGPLPFAVADAETAVGSLGVTAASSNTTLVPSSGLMLGGSGGSRTITVTPAAGQTGTATITLTVTDAGGLTATDTFTLTVTSPPPPPPANAAPTVSAPASATPNPIAGTTTTLRMRGSDDGGEANLRYTWTMLTGPAGAAPVYSANGTNAARDITVTFNRAGMYLFQVTAADAGGLTITSSVSVSVVQTLTSITVTPLSTTLRLGTQTRFAALALDQFRVALTTQPTFTWTVASGPGTIDQSGLYTASGRRTGTALVQASVGAVKGTATVRVRR
;
A
#
# COMPACT_ATOMS: atom_id res chain seq x y z
N MET A 1 3.34 -28.00 -48.21
CA MET A 1 2.46 -28.45 -47.10
C MET A 1 2.61 -27.47 -45.96
N ALA A 2 1.63 -26.58 -45.79
CA ALA A 2 1.63 -25.55 -44.75
C ALA A 2 0.83 -26.04 -43.54
N ILE A 3 1.45 -26.01 -42.35
CA ILE A 3 0.77 -26.32 -41.09
C ILE A 3 0.20 -25.00 -40.55
N SER A 4 -1.13 -24.87 -40.61
CA SER A 4 -1.88 -23.71 -40.14
C SER A 4 -2.08 -23.79 -38.63
N VAL A 5 -1.36 -22.96 -37.87
CA VAL A 5 -1.61 -22.77 -36.43
C VAL A 5 -2.66 -21.67 -36.26
N ARG A 6 -3.90 -22.04 -35.89
CA ARG A 6 -4.93 -21.07 -35.45
C ARG A 6 -4.57 -20.58 -34.04
N VAL A 7 -4.11 -19.34 -33.94
CA VAL A 7 -4.03 -18.60 -32.68
C VAL A 7 -5.45 -18.16 -32.30
N ARG A 8 -5.97 -18.61 -31.15
CA ARG A 8 -7.19 -18.05 -30.55
C ARG A 8 -6.89 -16.62 -30.06
N PRO A 9 -7.76 -15.62 -30.33
CA PRO A 9 -7.60 -14.31 -29.71
C PRO A 9 -7.81 -14.42 -28.19
N PRO A 10 -7.13 -13.59 -27.38
CA PRO A 10 -7.39 -13.51 -25.96
C PRO A 10 -8.85 -13.13 -25.72
N ALA A 11 -9.52 -13.86 -24.82
CA ALA A 11 -10.87 -13.55 -24.40
C ALA A 11 -10.92 -12.11 -23.87
N ALA A 12 -11.76 -11.26 -24.47
CA ALA A 12 -12.04 -9.94 -23.97
C ALA A 12 -12.62 -10.09 -22.55
N ARG A 13 -11.84 -9.69 -21.54
CA ARG A 13 -12.30 -9.62 -20.16
C ARG A 13 -13.31 -8.49 -20.10
N THR A 14 -14.60 -8.83 -20.14
CA THR A 14 -15.69 -7.88 -19.92
C THR A 14 -15.52 -7.32 -18.52
N VAL A 15 -15.00 -6.09 -18.44
CA VAL A 15 -14.90 -5.34 -17.18
C VAL A 15 -16.33 -5.04 -16.77
N ARG A 16 -16.83 -5.76 -15.76
CA ARG A 16 -18.01 -5.30 -15.02
C ARG A 16 -17.64 -3.95 -14.41
N LEU A 17 -18.34 -2.90 -14.82
CA LEU A 17 -18.29 -1.59 -14.16
C LEU A 17 -18.86 -1.75 -12.75
N GLY A 18 -18.00 -2.08 -11.79
CA GLY A 18 -18.27 -1.84 -10.39
C GLY A 18 -18.11 -0.34 -10.14
N VAL A 19 -19.07 0.28 -9.45
CA VAL A 19 -18.90 1.61 -8.89
C VAL A 19 -17.78 1.53 -7.85
N LEU A 20 -16.57 1.84 -8.27
CA LEU A 20 -15.46 2.10 -7.37
C LEU A 20 -15.66 3.53 -6.86
N ARG A 21 -15.82 3.65 -5.53
CA ARG A 21 -15.47 4.89 -4.83
C ARG A 21 -13.99 5.16 -5.12
N LEU A 22 -13.54 6.41 -4.98
CA LEU A 22 -12.12 6.80 -5.00
C LEU A 22 -11.32 5.63 -4.47
N GLU A 23 -10.52 5.00 -5.33
CA GLU A 23 -9.89 3.70 -5.06
C GLU A 23 -9.37 3.65 -3.61
N ASP A 24 -9.46 2.49 -2.93
CA ASP A 24 -8.93 2.33 -1.57
C ASP A 24 -7.40 2.62 -1.61
N ARG A 25 -7.02 3.90 -1.53
CA ARG A 25 -5.65 4.37 -1.55
C ARG A 25 -5.14 4.24 -0.12
N ALA A 26 -4.10 3.44 0.07
CA ALA A 26 -3.30 3.53 1.27
C ALA A 26 -2.70 4.95 1.32
N VAL A 27 -3.12 5.74 2.30
CA VAL A 27 -2.65 7.12 2.47
C VAL A 27 -1.36 7.08 3.30
N PRO A 28 -0.40 8.00 3.08
CA PRO A 28 0.80 8.05 3.93
C PRO A 28 0.43 8.10 5.40
N ALA A 29 1.00 7.18 6.17
CA ALA A 29 0.84 7.13 7.60
C ALA A 29 2.19 7.34 8.28
N LEU A 30 2.22 8.24 9.25
CA LEU A 30 3.30 8.39 10.21
C LEU A 30 2.79 7.89 11.55
N LEU A 31 3.35 6.79 12.06
CA LEU A 31 2.95 6.21 13.36
C LEU A 31 1.45 5.89 13.47
N GLY A 32 0.84 5.48 12.36
CA GLY A 32 -0.57 5.09 12.28
C GLY A 32 -1.55 6.26 12.07
N THR A 33 -1.07 7.50 11.98
CA THR A 33 -1.89 8.67 11.65
C THR A 33 -1.60 9.17 10.24
N THR A 34 -2.65 9.59 9.55
CA THR A 34 -2.54 10.07 8.16
C THR A 34 -1.90 11.46 8.08
N LEU A 35 -1.00 11.66 7.11
CA LEU A 35 -0.49 12.99 6.72
C LEU A 35 -1.27 13.51 5.50
N PHE A 36 -2.29 14.33 5.79
CA PHE A 36 -3.30 14.82 4.85
C PHE A 36 -4.24 13.77 4.23
N PRO A 37 -5.48 14.15 3.86
CA PRO A 37 -6.42 13.26 3.17
C PRO A 37 -5.91 12.69 1.84
N ALA A 38 -6.50 11.59 1.38
CA ALA A 38 -6.16 10.95 0.10
C ALA A 38 -6.37 11.85 -1.13
N ASP A 39 -7.25 12.85 -1.04
CA ASP A 39 -7.54 13.81 -2.11
C ASP A 39 -6.68 15.09 -2.02
N ASN A 40 -5.75 15.14 -1.07
CA ASN A 40 -4.74 16.17 -1.00
C ASN A 40 -3.76 16.07 -2.18
N PRO A 41 -3.27 17.19 -2.74
CA PRO A 41 -2.29 17.19 -3.81
C PRO A 41 -0.97 16.47 -3.46
N TRP A 42 -0.56 16.38 -2.19
CA TRP A 42 0.58 15.51 -1.82
C TRP A 42 0.33 14.03 -2.14
N ASN A 43 -0.91 13.58 -2.00
CA ASN A 43 -1.33 12.18 -2.13
C ASN A 43 -1.96 11.88 -3.52
N GLN A 44 -1.87 12.83 -4.46
CA GLN A 44 -2.39 12.67 -5.80
C GLN A 44 -1.45 11.81 -6.67
N ARG A 45 -2.00 10.73 -7.22
CA ARG A 45 -1.32 9.93 -8.24
C ARG A 45 -1.31 10.67 -9.58
N VAL A 46 -0.15 10.72 -10.25
CA VAL A 46 0.11 11.46 -11.50
C VAL A 46 0.72 10.59 -12.60
N ALA A 47 0.77 9.27 -12.43
CA ALA A 47 1.38 8.35 -13.40
C ALA A 47 0.78 8.49 -14.81
N ASP A 48 -0.54 8.73 -14.90
CA ASP A 48 -1.29 8.81 -16.15
C ASP A 48 -1.54 10.26 -16.61
N ALA A 49 -0.99 11.26 -15.89
CA ALA A 49 -1.13 12.65 -16.26
C ALA A 49 -0.45 12.94 -17.62
N PRO A 50 -1.02 13.81 -18.47
CA PRO A 50 -0.33 14.25 -19.68
C PRO A 50 1.02 14.92 -19.37
N VAL A 51 1.99 14.76 -20.26
CA VAL A 51 3.23 15.56 -20.21
C VAL A 51 2.88 17.01 -20.52
N ALA A 52 3.41 17.96 -19.74
CA ALA A 52 3.19 19.38 -19.99
C ALA A 52 3.77 19.79 -21.35
N ALA A 53 3.06 20.65 -22.09
CA ALA A 53 3.45 21.04 -23.45
C ALA A 53 4.86 21.67 -23.52
N ASN A 54 5.27 22.41 -22.49
CA ASN A 54 6.59 23.03 -22.36
C ASN A 54 7.61 22.15 -21.60
N SER A 55 7.27 20.92 -21.22
CA SER A 55 8.15 20.02 -20.44
C SER A 55 9.51 19.83 -21.10
N ALA A 56 9.55 19.55 -22.41
CA ALA A 56 10.82 19.38 -23.13
C ALA A 56 11.67 20.66 -23.11
N ALA A 57 11.06 21.84 -23.22
CA ALA A 57 11.78 23.11 -23.20
C ALA A 57 12.31 23.44 -21.80
N VAL A 58 11.54 23.16 -20.75
CA VAL A 58 11.97 23.26 -19.35
C VAL A 58 13.15 22.32 -19.07
N MET A 59 13.03 21.04 -19.41
CA MET A 59 14.09 20.07 -19.17
C MET A 59 15.37 20.42 -19.95
N ASN A 60 15.25 20.85 -21.21
CA ASN A 60 16.39 21.29 -22.00
C ASN A 60 17.06 22.55 -21.42
N SER A 61 16.29 23.49 -20.87
CA SER A 61 16.81 24.68 -20.20
C SER A 61 17.66 24.33 -18.97
N ILE A 62 17.15 23.43 -18.13
CA ILE A 62 17.88 22.93 -16.95
C ILE A 62 19.16 22.21 -17.38
N VAL A 63 19.07 21.27 -18.33
CA VAL A 63 20.21 20.48 -18.81
C VAL A 63 21.25 21.36 -19.50
N THR A 64 20.84 22.37 -20.27
CA THR A 64 21.78 23.29 -20.93
C THR A 64 22.50 24.18 -19.91
N SER A 65 21.79 24.60 -18.86
CA SER A 65 22.34 25.49 -17.83
C SER A 65 23.32 24.79 -16.89
N PHE A 66 23.08 23.50 -16.59
CA PHE A 66 23.80 22.80 -15.51
C PHE A 66 24.41 21.46 -15.91
N GLY A 67 24.16 20.98 -17.12
CA GLY A 67 24.48 19.61 -17.55
C GLY A 67 23.41 18.60 -17.12
N ASP A 68 23.39 17.45 -17.79
CA ASP A 68 22.52 16.33 -17.43
C ASP A 68 23.10 15.52 -16.25
N ASN A 69 23.20 16.18 -15.11
CA ASN A 69 23.78 15.62 -13.89
C ASN A 69 22.87 14.57 -13.26
N ARG A 70 23.43 13.92 -12.23
CA ARG A 70 22.72 12.91 -11.44
C ARG A 70 21.80 13.56 -10.43
N LEU A 71 20.69 12.89 -10.14
CA LEU A 71 19.82 13.21 -9.03
C LEU A 71 20.61 13.19 -7.70
N HIS A 72 20.30 14.12 -6.79
CA HIS A 72 20.97 14.22 -5.49
C HIS A 72 19.99 13.91 -4.35
N PRO A 73 20.04 12.71 -3.74
CA PRO A 73 19.36 12.45 -2.48
C PRO A 73 20.03 13.26 -1.37
N ASP A 74 19.31 14.26 -0.86
CA ASP A 74 19.78 15.16 0.19
C ASP A 74 19.43 14.61 1.58
N PHE A 75 19.77 13.33 1.78
CA PHE A 75 19.53 12.54 2.99
C PHE A 75 20.30 11.21 2.90
N GLY A 76 20.30 10.46 4.00
CA GLY A 76 20.96 9.16 4.12
C GLY A 76 22.29 9.28 4.85
N GLN A 77 22.31 8.71 6.06
CA GLN A 77 23.54 8.24 6.68
C GLN A 77 23.27 6.99 7.54
N ASP A 78 24.03 5.92 7.35
CA ASP A 78 23.78 4.59 7.94
C ASP A 78 24.37 4.40 9.36
N ALA A 79 25.18 5.35 9.87
CA ALA A 79 25.86 5.23 11.15
C ALA A 79 26.01 6.52 11.96
N ARG A 80 25.52 6.50 13.22
CA ARG A 80 25.69 7.54 14.26
C ARG A 80 27.13 7.66 14.72
N THR A 81 27.93 8.37 13.93
CA THR A 81 29.31 8.71 14.27
C THR A 81 29.32 9.99 15.11
N VAL A 82 30.03 9.96 16.24
CA VAL A 82 30.14 11.12 17.14
C VAL A 82 30.77 12.30 16.41
N GLY A 83 30.07 13.43 16.40
CA GLY A 83 30.53 14.67 15.74
C GLY A 83 30.41 14.68 14.21
N ALA A 84 29.77 13.66 13.61
CA ALA A 84 29.42 13.71 12.19
C ALA A 84 28.15 14.54 11.97
N ASP A 85 28.08 15.23 10.83
CA ASP A 85 26.91 16.00 10.42
C ASP A 85 25.67 15.10 10.26
N LEU A 86 24.51 15.63 10.66
CA LEU A 86 23.20 15.04 10.39
C LEU A 86 22.71 15.52 9.02
N TYR A 87 22.47 14.57 8.10
CA TYR A 87 21.95 14.87 6.76
C TYR A 87 20.43 14.67 6.68
N GLY A 88 19.77 15.39 5.77
CA GLY A 88 18.32 15.43 5.63
C GLY A 88 17.64 16.27 6.71
N ILE A 89 16.32 16.41 6.60
CA ILE A 89 15.52 17.24 7.50
C ILE A 89 14.93 16.37 8.61
N PRO A 90 15.36 16.49 9.88
CA PRO A 90 14.80 15.70 10.95
C PRO A 90 13.36 16.13 11.24
N TYR A 91 12.54 15.15 11.60
CA TYR A 91 11.22 15.42 12.17
C TYR A 91 11.19 14.92 13.61
N ASN A 92 10.49 15.67 14.45
CA ASN A 92 10.36 15.38 15.87
C ASN A 92 8.91 15.01 16.17
N VAL A 93 8.69 13.98 16.98
CA VAL A 93 7.34 13.57 17.38
C VAL A 93 7.09 13.97 18.82
N VAL A 94 5.90 14.49 19.09
CA VAL A 94 5.49 14.89 20.42
C VAL A 94 4.07 14.44 20.74
N ARG A 95 3.84 14.09 22.00
CA ARG A 95 2.51 13.93 22.58
C ARG A 95 2.00 15.31 23.02
N GLY A 96 1.38 16.06 22.11
CA GLY A 96 1.06 17.48 22.37
C GLY A 96 0.06 17.73 23.49
N ASN A 97 -0.68 16.69 23.93
CA ASN A 97 -1.52 16.77 25.13
C ASN A 97 -0.72 16.64 26.44
N SER A 98 0.52 16.16 26.36
CA SER A 98 1.40 15.90 27.51
C SER A 98 2.57 16.87 27.62
N VAL A 99 2.89 17.60 26.54
CA VAL A 99 4.00 18.55 26.50
C VAL A 99 3.46 19.99 26.47
N PRO A 100 3.86 20.87 27.42
CA PRO A 100 3.43 22.26 27.42
C PRO A 100 3.83 22.98 26.12
N LYS A 101 2.90 23.78 25.59
CA LYS A 101 3.19 24.62 24.43
C LYS A 101 3.98 25.85 24.85
N ILE A 102 5.01 26.19 24.08
CA ILE A 102 5.86 27.36 24.30
C ILE A 102 5.75 28.33 23.12
N SER A 103 5.87 29.62 23.40
CA SER A 103 5.95 30.64 22.35
C SER A 103 7.36 30.67 21.76
N VAL A 104 7.43 30.65 20.44
CA VAL A 104 8.65 30.86 19.66
C VAL A 104 8.64 32.31 19.17
N VAL A 105 9.75 33.02 19.29
CA VAL A 105 9.91 34.37 18.74
C VAL A 105 10.13 34.26 17.23
N ILE A 106 9.36 35.01 16.44
CA ILE A 106 9.49 35.02 14.98
C ILE A 106 10.22 36.30 14.55
N ASP A 107 11.41 36.15 13.95
CA ASP A 107 12.35 37.25 13.74
C ASP A 107 12.18 37.97 12.39
N ASP A 108 11.80 37.26 11.32
CA ASP A 108 11.77 37.82 9.95
C ASP A 108 10.35 37.82 9.36
N TYR A 109 9.79 36.66 9.05
CA TYR A 109 8.53 36.50 8.29
C TYR A 109 7.30 36.44 9.21
N ALA A 110 7.20 37.36 10.17
CA ALA A 110 6.13 37.36 11.16
C ALA A 110 4.74 37.61 10.53
N ASP A 111 4.66 38.45 9.50
CA ASP A 111 3.43 38.75 8.75
C ASP A 111 2.98 37.61 7.81
N GLU A 112 3.85 36.64 7.58
CA GLU A 112 3.59 35.41 6.82
C GLU A 112 3.77 34.15 7.68
N SER A 113 3.56 34.26 9.00
CA SER A 113 3.63 33.16 9.97
C SER A 113 2.33 33.00 10.75
N ASP A 114 2.06 31.79 11.24
CA ASP A 114 0.84 31.53 12.03
C ASP A 114 0.95 31.99 13.50
N ILE A 115 2.18 32.13 14.01
CA ILE A 115 2.53 32.61 15.36
C ILE A 115 1.69 31.92 16.47
N LEU A 116 1.84 30.60 16.57
CA LEU A 116 1.17 29.75 17.55
C LEU A 116 2.17 29.12 18.53
N ALA A 117 1.78 29.03 19.80
CA ALA A 117 2.54 28.26 20.78
C ALA A 117 2.65 26.79 20.36
N THR A 118 3.82 26.20 20.52
CA THR A 118 4.18 24.88 19.97
C THR A 118 4.69 23.93 21.06
N PRO A 119 4.26 22.66 21.08
CA PRO A 119 4.77 21.65 22.01
C PRO A 119 6.13 21.10 21.53
N ILE A 120 7.22 21.86 21.71
CA ILE A 120 8.56 21.42 21.28
C ILE A 120 9.12 20.40 22.29
N PRO A 121 9.50 19.17 21.86
CA PRO A 121 10.10 18.19 22.77
C PRO A 121 11.50 18.64 23.24
N ALA A 122 11.88 18.24 24.46
CA ALA A 122 13.15 18.69 25.06
C ALA A 122 14.39 18.19 24.31
N ASP A 123 14.27 17.07 23.61
CA ASP A 123 15.30 16.45 22.77
C ASP A 123 15.13 16.79 21.27
N ALA A 124 14.47 17.91 20.96
CA ALA A 124 14.27 18.35 19.59
C ALA A 124 15.58 18.47 18.80
N VAL A 125 15.59 17.81 17.64
CA VAL A 125 16.67 17.79 16.66
C VAL A 125 16.32 18.77 15.54
N LEU A 126 17.28 19.60 15.19
CA LEU A 126 17.19 20.58 14.10
C LEU A 126 18.01 20.07 12.92
N GLU A 127 17.61 20.44 11.71
CA GLU A 127 18.46 20.24 10.54
C GLU A 127 19.83 20.89 10.75
N GLY A 128 20.88 20.21 10.29
CA GLY A 128 22.27 20.67 10.45
C GLY A 128 22.89 20.38 11.81
N ASP A 129 22.17 19.75 12.75
CA ASP A 129 22.75 19.20 13.97
C ASP A 129 23.80 18.10 13.69
N TYR A 130 24.48 17.63 14.74
CA TYR A 130 25.28 16.41 14.67
C TYR A 130 24.41 15.19 14.94
N GLN A 131 24.83 14.02 14.45
CA GLN A 131 24.09 12.77 14.62
C GLN A 131 23.88 12.35 16.09
N ASN A 132 24.68 12.87 17.00
CA ASN A 132 24.64 12.55 18.42
C ASN A 132 24.38 13.77 19.32
N GLY A 133 23.98 14.92 18.75
CA GLY A 133 23.65 16.09 19.56
C GLY A 133 23.59 17.41 18.80
N PRO A 134 23.25 18.50 19.51
CA PRO A 134 23.05 19.80 18.90
C PRO A 134 24.35 20.36 18.32
N ARG A 135 24.26 21.00 17.16
CA ARG A 135 25.33 21.84 16.61
C ARG A 135 24.98 23.29 16.91
N ALA A 136 25.85 24.01 17.62
CA ALA A 136 25.57 25.41 18.00
C ALA A 136 25.82 26.41 16.85
N GLY A 137 24.98 27.44 16.78
CA GLY A 137 25.04 28.57 15.86
C GLY A 137 24.26 28.34 14.56
N LEU A 138 23.33 29.25 14.25
CA LEU A 138 22.50 29.21 13.04
C LEU A 138 23.34 29.14 11.75
N ALA A 139 24.41 29.95 11.67
CA ALA A 139 25.32 29.97 10.52
C ALA A 139 26.03 28.62 10.26
N ASN A 140 26.05 27.73 11.26
CA ASN A 140 26.65 26.40 11.15
C ASN A 140 25.63 25.31 10.76
N ARG A 141 24.32 25.61 10.73
CA ARG A 141 23.24 24.63 10.51
C ARG A 141 22.51 24.77 9.17
N GLY A 142 22.87 25.74 8.33
CA GLY A 142 22.14 26.00 7.09
C GLY A 142 20.73 26.53 7.39
N ASP A 143 19.71 25.97 6.73
CA ASP A 143 18.32 26.41 6.87
C ASP A 143 17.72 26.10 8.25
N SER A 144 18.33 25.16 8.98
CA SER A 144 18.03 24.88 10.39
C SER A 144 16.54 24.65 10.64
N HIS A 145 15.91 23.85 9.78
CA HIS A 145 14.51 23.48 9.91
C HIS A 145 14.23 22.74 11.22
N LEU A 146 13.11 23.08 11.86
CA LEU A 146 12.54 22.33 12.99
C LEU A 146 11.14 21.87 12.61
N LEU A 147 10.95 20.56 12.44
CA LEU A 147 9.62 19.98 12.23
C LEU A 147 9.18 19.26 13.51
N VAL A 148 7.99 19.59 14.02
CA VAL A 148 7.38 18.99 15.20
C VAL A 148 5.99 18.47 14.84
N TYR A 149 5.80 17.16 14.92
CA TYR A 149 4.53 16.49 14.70
C TYR A 149 3.86 16.13 16.02
N ASP A 150 2.76 16.82 16.33
CA ASP A 150 1.87 16.50 17.45
C ASP A 150 0.97 15.32 17.05
N ILE A 151 1.33 14.12 17.50
CA ILE A 151 0.63 12.88 17.12
C ILE A 151 -0.76 12.78 17.76
N ASP A 152 -0.99 13.43 18.90
CA ASP A 152 -2.28 13.33 19.60
C ASP A 152 -3.35 14.19 18.91
N ASN A 153 -2.94 15.31 18.31
CA ASN A 153 -3.83 16.26 17.65
C ASN A 153 -3.69 16.28 16.11
N GLN A 154 -2.72 15.54 15.57
CA GLN A 154 -2.36 15.50 14.14
C GLN A 154 -2.05 16.89 13.56
N ILE A 155 -1.25 17.67 14.29
CA ILE A 155 -0.81 19.01 13.87
C ILE A 155 0.69 18.98 13.59
N GLY A 156 1.09 19.47 12.41
CA GLY A 156 2.50 19.71 12.09
C GLY A 156 2.85 21.17 12.36
N TYR A 157 3.91 21.41 13.14
CA TYR A 157 4.51 22.71 13.35
C TYR A 157 5.88 22.71 12.67
N GLU A 158 6.08 23.60 11.71
CA GLU A 158 7.30 23.67 10.90
C GLU A 158 7.90 25.06 11.00
N PHE A 159 9.21 25.12 11.22
CA PHE A 159 9.95 26.36 11.36
C PHE A 159 11.15 26.38 10.42
N PHE A 160 11.41 27.55 9.85
CA PHE A 160 12.63 27.87 9.12
C PHE A 160 13.53 28.76 9.98
N GLY A 161 14.84 28.53 9.93
CA GLY A 161 15.83 29.33 10.67
C GLY A 161 15.75 29.16 12.19
N ALA A 162 15.40 27.97 12.70
CA ALA A 162 15.16 27.77 14.13
C ALA A 162 16.46 27.83 14.96
N SER A 163 16.40 28.46 16.14
CA SER A 163 17.50 28.46 17.11
C SER A 163 16.99 28.21 18.55
N ARG A 164 17.82 27.49 19.31
CA ARG A 164 17.49 27.03 20.66
C ARG A 164 17.61 28.17 21.68
N PRO A 165 16.92 28.06 22.83
CA PRO A 165 17.10 28.95 23.99
C PRO A 165 18.55 29.23 24.38
N SER A 166 19.41 28.22 24.32
CA SER A 166 20.83 28.34 24.66
C SER A 166 21.64 29.18 23.68
N GLU A 167 21.05 29.55 22.54
CA GLU A 167 21.70 30.27 21.44
C GLU A 167 21.27 31.73 21.36
N ASN A 168 20.22 32.11 22.11
CA ASN A 168 19.61 33.42 22.08
C ASN A 168 19.78 34.12 23.43
N ALA A 169 20.05 35.43 23.39
CA ALA A 169 20.36 36.21 24.59
C ALA A 169 19.18 36.31 25.58
N ASP A 170 17.95 36.16 25.10
CA ASP A 170 16.73 36.20 25.91
C ASP A 170 16.32 34.82 26.47
N GLY A 171 17.08 33.77 26.13
CA GLY A 171 16.83 32.41 26.59
C GLY A 171 15.57 31.77 26.01
N ARG A 172 15.09 32.21 24.84
CA ARG A 172 13.89 31.67 24.17
C ARG A 172 14.21 30.95 22.87
N TRP A 173 13.25 30.15 22.39
CA TRP A 173 13.28 29.65 21.03
C TRP A 173 13.01 30.81 20.05
N HIS A 174 13.79 30.85 18.98
CA HIS A 174 13.61 31.78 17.87
C HIS A 174 13.47 31.00 16.56
N ALA A 175 12.82 31.60 15.57
CA ALA A 175 12.77 31.12 14.20
C ALA A 175 12.54 32.31 13.26
N ALA A 176 12.98 32.20 12.00
CA ALA A 176 12.67 33.21 10.99
C ALA A 176 11.19 33.14 10.54
N GLN A 177 10.60 31.94 10.53
CA GLN A 177 9.23 31.70 10.05
C GLN A 177 8.58 30.51 10.78
N GLN A 178 7.26 30.54 10.95
CA GLN A 178 6.46 29.40 11.43
C GLN A 178 5.23 29.12 10.55
N SER A 179 5.10 27.87 10.11
CA SER A 179 3.90 27.34 9.45
C SER A 179 3.30 26.17 10.22
N VAL A 180 1.98 26.18 10.37
CA VAL A 180 1.21 25.18 11.12
C VAL A 180 0.16 24.53 10.23
N TRP A 181 0.09 23.20 10.29
CA TRP A 181 -0.70 22.38 9.40
C TRP A 181 -1.64 21.45 10.19
N ASP A 182 -2.94 21.53 9.94
CA ASP A 182 -3.86 20.47 10.35
C ASP A 182 -3.78 19.33 9.34
N MET A 183 -3.13 18.23 9.75
CA MET A 183 -2.87 17.08 8.89
C MET A 183 -4.11 16.21 8.68
N ARG A 184 -5.24 16.49 9.34
CA ARG A 184 -6.51 15.75 9.14
C ARG A 184 -7.30 16.26 7.94
N GLY A 185 -7.04 17.49 7.53
CA GLY A 185 -7.79 18.18 6.48
C GLY A 185 -6.90 18.68 5.35
N ASN A 186 -7.53 19.20 4.31
CA ASN A 186 -6.81 19.85 3.22
C ASN A 186 -6.49 21.31 3.57
N THR A 187 -5.40 21.52 4.32
CA THR A 187 -4.90 22.85 4.69
C THR A 187 -3.89 23.37 3.68
N PHE A 188 -3.90 24.69 3.46
CA PHE A 188 -3.02 25.42 2.54
C PHE A 188 -2.68 26.77 3.18
N ARG A 189 -1.50 27.32 2.89
CA ARG A 189 -1.21 28.72 3.24
C ARG A 189 -2.16 29.66 2.50
N PRO A 190 -2.43 30.85 3.05
CA PRO A 190 -2.97 31.96 2.27
C PRO A 190 -2.14 32.18 1.00
N LEU A 191 -2.80 32.64 -0.07
CA LEU A 191 -2.06 32.99 -1.29
C LEU A 191 -1.08 34.12 -0.99
N THR A 192 0.08 34.04 -1.62
CA THR A 192 1.27 34.86 -1.40
C THR A 192 1.94 34.73 -0.05
N TRP A 193 1.48 33.84 0.84
CA TRP A 193 2.20 33.55 2.09
C TRP A 193 3.19 32.43 1.88
N THR A 194 4.44 32.67 2.26
CA THR A 194 5.49 31.68 2.37
C THR A 194 5.18 30.63 3.46
N SER A 195 6.05 29.63 3.54
CA SER A 195 6.12 28.67 4.64
C SER A 195 7.58 28.36 4.95
N ALA A 196 7.82 27.44 5.88
CA ALA A 196 9.15 26.91 6.13
C ALA A 196 9.76 26.26 4.86
N ASP A 197 8.94 25.89 3.87
CA ASP A 197 9.36 25.27 2.60
C ASP A 197 9.50 26.28 1.44
N ALA A 198 9.41 27.59 1.71
CA ALA A 198 9.38 28.70 0.75
C ALA A 198 8.20 28.77 -0.25
N ALA A 199 7.81 27.70 -0.96
CA ALA A 199 6.66 27.76 -1.89
C ALA A 199 5.28 27.84 -1.21
N GLY A 200 5.25 27.96 0.12
CA GLY A 200 4.02 27.91 0.91
C GLY A 200 3.47 26.48 1.06
N LEU A 201 4.35 25.49 1.04
CA LEU A 201 4.06 24.07 1.18
C LEU A 201 4.48 23.53 2.55
N ALA A 202 3.92 22.38 2.94
CA ALA A 202 4.34 21.65 4.13
C ALA A 202 5.54 20.75 3.82
N ILE A 203 6.55 20.71 4.68
CA ILE A 203 7.78 19.94 4.47
C ILE A 203 7.55 18.46 4.79
N LEU A 204 7.02 18.15 5.98
CA LEU A 204 6.89 16.79 6.50
C LEU A 204 6.23 15.78 5.53
N PRO A 205 5.08 16.08 4.90
CA PRO A 205 4.45 15.15 3.96
C PRO A 205 5.21 15.01 2.63
N GLY A 206 6.18 15.89 2.35
CA GLY A 206 7.04 15.82 1.17
C GLY A 206 8.37 15.10 1.40
N LEU A 207 8.71 14.74 2.64
CA LEU A 207 9.96 14.04 2.97
C LEU A 207 9.86 12.55 2.67
N VAL A 208 10.88 12.00 2.01
CA VAL A 208 11.14 10.55 1.98
C VAL A 208 11.56 10.09 3.38
N ARG A 209 10.88 9.12 3.98
CA ARG A 209 11.21 8.64 5.34
C ARG A 209 11.66 7.17 5.36
N PRO A 210 12.57 6.77 6.27
CA PRO A 210 12.99 5.37 6.38
C PRO A 210 11.82 4.40 6.65
N ASP A 211 10.88 4.78 7.51
CA ASP A 211 9.73 3.94 7.89
C ASP A 211 8.81 3.57 6.72
N GLU A 212 8.83 4.33 5.62
CA GLU A 212 8.07 4.03 4.41
C GLU A 212 8.93 3.40 3.30
N ALA A 213 10.15 3.91 3.11
CA ALA A 213 11.04 3.50 2.01
C ALA A 213 11.69 2.12 2.23
N LEU A 214 11.96 1.75 3.48
CA LEU A 214 12.58 0.47 3.80
C LEU A 214 11.63 -0.69 3.47
N PRO A 215 12.12 -1.82 2.91
CA PRO A 215 11.33 -3.03 2.76
C PRO A 215 10.77 -3.51 4.11
N VAL A 216 9.66 -4.25 4.07
CA VAL A 216 9.06 -4.88 5.26
C VAL A 216 10.05 -5.76 6.03
N SER A 217 10.97 -6.41 5.33
CA SER A 217 12.04 -7.21 5.95
C SER A 217 13.06 -6.39 6.75
N GLN A 218 13.11 -5.07 6.55
CA GLN A 218 13.95 -4.11 7.27
C GLN A 218 13.14 -3.24 8.25
N GLY A 219 11.85 -3.53 8.45
CA GLY A 219 10.98 -2.82 9.40
C GLY A 219 10.23 -1.63 8.83
N GLY A 220 10.37 -1.31 7.54
CA GLY A 220 9.60 -0.26 6.86
C GLY A 220 8.32 -0.77 6.18
N GLN A 221 7.58 0.12 5.52
CA GLN A 221 6.34 -0.20 4.81
C GLN A 221 6.59 -0.74 3.39
N GLY A 222 7.75 -0.44 2.80
CA GLY A 222 8.12 -0.83 1.44
C GLY A 222 7.34 -0.11 0.34
N VAL A 223 6.72 1.03 0.66
CA VAL A 223 5.90 1.83 -0.26
C VAL A 223 5.83 3.28 0.21
N ILE A 224 5.88 4.22 -0.74
CA ILE A 224 5.66 5.65 -0.52
C ILE A 224 4.48 6.08 -1.37
N ASN A 225 3.43 6.61 -0.73
CA ASN A 225 2.15 6.94 -1.37
C ASN A 225 1.89 8.46 -1.47
N HIS A 226 2.97 9.23 -1.57
CA HIS A 226 2.92 10.68 -1.73
C HIS A 226 4.02 11.18 -2.66
N ALA A 227 3.86 12.42 -3.10
CA ALA A 227 4.87 13.12 -3.85
C ALA A 227 6.02 13.59 -2.96
N ILE A 228 7.18 13.77 -3.58
CA ILE A 228 8.42 14.11 -2.88
C ILE A 228 8.77 15.58 -3.13
N ARG A 229 9.15 16.32 -2.10
CA ARG A 229 9.63 17.70 -2.29
C ARG A 229 11.02 17.69 -2.95
N PHE A 230 11.26 18.65 -3.84
CA PHE A 230 12.60 18.88 -4.39
C PHE A 230 12.83 20.35 -4.70
N THR A 231 14.09 20.69 -4.93
CA THR A 231 14.53 22.06 -5.20
C THR A 231 15.19 22.21 -6.58
N LEU A 232 15.13 23.44 -7.10
CA LEU A 232 15.88 23.87 -8.28
C LEU A 232 16.60 25.17 -7.97
N GLN A 233 17.64 25.49 -8.74
CA GLN A 233 18.28 26.78 -8.60
C GLN A 233 17.33 27.90 -9.00
N ASN A 234 17.35 28.97 -8.20
CA ASN A 234 16.53 30.16 -8.40
C ASN A 234 16.56 30.68 -9.86
N SER A 235 17.73 30.63 -10.51
CA SER A 235 17.96 31.07 -11.90
C SER A 235 17.08 30.36 -12.95
N VAL A 236 16.52 29.18 -12.67
CA VAL A 236 15.63 28.46 -13.60
C VAL A 236 14.17 28.38 -13.14
N ILE A 237 13.83 28.90 -11.96
CA ILE A 237 12.45 28.90 -11.45
C ILE A 237 11.73 30.16 -11.92
N LEU A 238 10.45 30.08 -12.30
CA LEU A 238 9.63 31.23 -12.71
C LEU A 238 9.17 32.03 -11.48
N ASN A 239 9.07 33.37 -11.58
CA ASN A 239 8.45 34.23 -10.56
C ASN A 239 6.91 34.12 -10.55
N GLN A 240 6.42 32.89 -10.47
CA GLN A 240 5.02 32.53 -10.38
C GLN A 240 4.90 31.21 -9.63
N PHE A 241 3.71 30.89 -9.15
CA PHE A 241 3.40 29.61 -8.52
C PHE A 241 2.17 28.96 -9.16
N VAL A 242 2.09 27.65 -9.03
CA VAL A 242 0.94 26.84 -9.41
C VAL A 242 0.57 25.94 -8.25
N TYR A 243 -0.73 25.68 -8.09
CA TYR A 243 -1.25 24.77 -7.07
C TYR A 243 -0.47 23.43 -7.04
N PRO A 244 -0.06 22.92 -5.87
CA PRO A 244 -0.49 23.34 -4.53
C PRO A 244 0.29 24.50 -3.88
N ALA A 245 1.35 25.00 -4.52
CA ALA A 245 2.11 26.13 -3.99
C ALA A 245 1.23 27.39 -3.94
N SER A 246 1.53 28.25 -2.97
CA SER A 246 0.84 29.53 -2.75
C SER A 246 1.77 30.73 -2.85
N HIS A 247 3.08 30.52 -2.95
CA HIS A 247 4.08 31.57 -2.86
C HIS A 247 5.21 31.41 -3.90
N THR A 248 5.79 32.54 -4.30
CA THR A 248 6.94 32.62 -5.19
C THR A 248 8.21 32.78 -4.38
N ALA A 249 9.20 31.91 -4.54
CA ALA A 249 10.51 32.12 -3.89
C ALA A 249 11.54 32.83 -4.80
N ASN A 250 11.16 33.24 -6.01
CA ASN A 250 12.06 33.96 -6.94
C ASN A 250 11.38 35.24 -7.43
N PRO A 251 11.94 36.44 -7.21
CA PRO A 251 11.31 37.69 -7.63
C PRO A 251 11.55 38.09 -9.10
N GLY A 252 12.41 37.41 -9.88
CA GLY A 252 12.97 37.99 -11.12
C GLY A 252 12.58 37.34 -12.45
N ASN A 253 12.38 36.03 -12.48
CA ASN A 253 12.29 35.27 -13.73
C ASN A 253 10.88 35.30 -14.36
N THR A 254 10.79 35.49 -15.68
CA THR A 254 9.48 35.70 -16.36
C THR A 254 9.25 34.79 -17.57
N ASN A 255 10.20 33.92 -17.93
CA ASN A 255 10.09 33.10 -19.14
C ASN A 255 9.37 31.77 -18.90
N ALA A 256 8.04 31.82 -18.86
CA ALA A 256 7.18 30.65 -18.63
C ALA A 256 7.32 29.52 -19.68
N ALA A 257 7.94 29.78 -20.83
CA ALA A 257 8.18 28.75 -21.83
C ALA A 257 9.27 27.75 -21.42
N VAL A 258 10.19 28.14 -20.53
CA VAL A 258 11.36 27.33 -20.15
C VAL A 258 11.64 27.28 -18.65
N GLN A 259 10.89 28.03 -17.85
CA GLN A 259 11.03 28.09 -16.39
C GLN A 259 9.75 27.57 -15.72
N PRO A 260 9.81 26.53 -14.87
CA PRO A 260 8.66 26.05 -14.12
C PRO A 260 8.32 27.00 -12.96
N PRO A 261 7.03 27.27 -12.68
CA PRO A 261 6.60 27.94 -11.44
C PRO A 261 6.78 27.05 -10.21
N MET A 262 6.87 27.66 -9.02
CA MET A 262 6.78 26.92 -7.75
C MET A 262 5.52 26.06 -7.69
N GLY A 263 5.61 24.87 -7.10
CA GLY A 263 4.51 23.90 -7.06
C GLY A 263 4.37 23.03 -8.32
N SER A 264 5.18 23.26 -9.36
CA SER A 264 5.17 22.41 -10.57
C SER A 264 5.44 20.95 -10.23
N ARG A 265 4.69 20.06 -10.87
CA ARG A 265 4.85 18.61 -10.71
C ARG A 265 5.81 18.04 -11.76
N PHE A 266 6.87 17.40 -11.30
CA PHE A 266 7.76 16.57 -12.10
C PHE A 266 7.48 15.10 -11.82
N ARG A 267 7.78 14.20 -12.76
CA ARG A 267 7.76 12.75 -12.49
C ARG A 267 8.91 12.06 -13.19
N LEU A 268 9.31 10.92 -12.65
CA LEU A 268 10.20 10.00 -13.34
C LEU A 268 9.45 9.40 -14.54
N LYS A 269 10.06 9.42 -15.72
CA LYS A 269 9.44 8.91 -16.95
C LYS A 269 9.08 7.43 -16.79
N ALA A 270 7.90 7.05 -17.31
CA ALA A 270 7.40 5.67 -17.22
C ALA A 270 8.40 4.65 -17.79
N GLY A 271 9.11 5.00 -18.87
CA GLY A 271 10.08 4.14 -19.55
C GLY A 271 11.44 3.96 -18.86
N VAL A 272 11.74 4.68 -17.77
CA VAL A 272 13.00 4.52 -17.04
C VAL A 272 13.01 3.17 -16.30
N ASP A 273 14.00 2.32 -16.55
CA ASP A 273 14.11 1.03 -15.86
C ASP A 273 14.64 1.19 -14.43
N ILE A 274 13.78 0.86 -13.46
CA ILE A 274 14.09 0.89 -12.02
C ILE A 274 14.32 -0.50 -11.43
N SER A 275 14.18 -1.58 -12.22
CA SER A 275 14.28 -2.95 -11.72
C SER A 275 15.67 -3.30 -11.20
N THR A 276 16.69 -2.62 -11.71
CA THR A 276 18.09 -2.76 -11.30
C THR A 276 18.46 -1.92 -10.08
N LEU A 277 17.54 -1.07 -9.59
CA LEU A 277 17.80 -0.27 -8.38
C LEU A 277 17.78 -1.16 -7.14
N SER A 278 18.60 -0.79 -6.16
CA SER A 278 18.62 -1.36 -4.81
C SER A 278 17.23 -1.22 -4.15
N PRO A 279 16.88 -2.09 -3.18
CA PRO A 279 15.52 -2.16 -2.63
C PRO A 279 14.91 -0.83 -2.16
N GLN A 280 15.61 -0.02 -1.37
CA GLN A 280 15.08 1.25 -0.84
C GLN A 280 14.94 2.28 -1.97
N SER A 281 15.98 2.40 -2.80
CA SER A 281 15.99 3.27 -3.99
C SER A 281 14.88 2.93 -4.98
N ARG A 282 14.52 1.65 -5.11
CA ARG A 282 13.43 1.21 -6.00
C ARG A 282 12.06 1.66 -5.51
N VAL A 283 11.81 1.61 -4.20
CA VAL A 283 10.57 2.12 -3.60
C VAL A 283 10.44 3.62 -3.86
N ILE A 284 11.51 4.38 -3.65
CA ILE A 284 11.54 5.83 -3.86
C ILE A 284 11.35 6.18 -5.34
N ALA A 285 12.06 5.50 -6.25
CA ALA A 285 11.92 5.72 -7.69
C ALA A 285 10.53 5.34 -8.21
N GLN A 286 9.89 4.33 -7.62
CA GLN A 286 8.49 3.99 -7.94
C GLN A 286 7.55 5.13 -7.54
N ALA A 287 7.73 5.71 -6.35
CA ALA A 287 6.95 6.88 -5.93
C ALA A 287 7.15 8.10 -6.84
N MET A 288 8.39 8.33 -7.31
CA MET A 288 8.67 9.37 -8.31
C MET A 288 7.95 9.14 -9.66
N LYS A 289 7.63 7.89 -10.03
CA LYS A 289 6.79 7.60 -11.21
C LYS A 289 5.31 7.84 -10.92
N GLU A 290 4.85 7.41 -9.75
CA GLU A 290 3.43 7.37 -9.42
C GLU A 290 2.87 8.68 -8.90
N TYR A 291 3.59 9.35 -8.02
CA TYR A 291 3.18 10.59 -7.33
C TYR A 291 4.03 11.80 -7.74
N GLY A 292 5.25 11.55 -8.24
CA GLY A 292 6.12 12.58 -8.75
C GLY A 292 6.81 13.40 -7.66
N LEU A 293 7.36 14.53 -8.06
CA LEU A 293 8.02 15.51 -7.21
C LEU A 293 7.33 16.86 -7.34
N ILE A 294 7.30 17.63 -6.25
CA ILE A 294 6.80 19.00 -6.23
C ILE A 294 7.99 19.94 -6.06
N LEU A 295 8.12 20.89 -6.99
CA LEU A 295 9.09 21.97 -6.86
C LEU A 295 8.70 22.86 -5.68
N ALA A 296 9.43 22.73 -4.58
CA ALA A 296 9.06 23.26 -3.30
C ALA A 296 9.87 24.50 -2.92
N ASP A 297 11.15 24.54 -3.27
CA ASP A 297 12.04 25.62 -2.82
C ASP A 297 13.14 25.91 -3.83
N ASN A 298 13.80 27.04 -3.64
CA ASN A 298 15.06 27.37 -4.26
C ASN A 298 16.17 26.58 -3.56
N GLY A 299 17.01 25.91 -4.33
CA GLY A 299 18.14 25.18 -3.79
C GLY A 299 19.05 24.69 -4.88
N SER A 300 19.73 23.58 -4.62
CA SER A 300 20.52 22.94 -5.66
C SER A 300 19.64 22.11 -6.59
N ASN A 301 19.99 22.07 -7.88
CA ASN A 301 19.16 21.40 -8.88
C ASN A 301 18.95 19.92 -8.54
N PHE A 302 17.68 19.49 -8.49
CA PHE A 302 17.32 18.09 -8.29
C PHE A 302 17.83 17.51 -6.96
N PHE A 303 17.90 18.37 -5.94
CA PHE A 303 18.01 17.95 -4.55
C PHE A 303 16.60 17.62 -4.07
N PHE A 304 16.36 16.35 -3.77
CA PHE A 304 15.10 15.91 -3.18
C PHE A 304 15.36 15.45 -1.75
N SER A 305 14.48 15.87 -0.85
CA SER A 305 14.76 15.79 0.58
C SER A 305 14.08 14.60 1.24
N GLY A 306 14.74 14.10 2.28
CA GLY A 306 14.25 13.03 3.11
C GLY A 306 14.47 13.34 4.57
N ALA A 307 13.78 12.58 5.41
CA ALA A 307 14.03 12.61 6.84
C ALA A 307 15.42 12.07 7.15
N SER A 308 16.11 12.67 8.11
CA SER A 308 17.41 12.17 8.54
C SER A 308 17.33 10.75 9.10
N HIS A 309 16.22 10.43 9.76
CA HIS A 309 15.89 9.14 10.36
C HIS A 309 14.40 9.08 10.67
N SER A 310 13.88 7.91 11.00
CA SER A 310 12.56 7.77 11.61
C SER A 310 12.66 7.73 13.13
N VAL A 311 11.62 8.23 13.80
CA VAL A 311 11.43 8.19 15.26
C VAL A 311 10.10 7.52 15.63
N ASP A 312 9.99 7.02 16.85
CA ASP A 312 8.77 6.49 17.44
C ASP A 312 7.87 7.61 18.02
N ALA A 313 6.76 7.21 18.65
CA ALA A 313 5.80 8.15 19.25
C ALA A 313 6.33 8.92 20.47
N ASN A 314 7.53 8.61 20.95
CA ASN A 314 8.22 9.29 22.05
C ASN A 314 9.47 10.03 21.56
N ASN A 315 9.57 10.30 20.26
CA ASN A 315 10.71 10.93 19.62
C ASN A 315 12.01 10.09 19.64
N ALA A 316 11.94 8.81 20.02
CA ALA A 316 13.12 7.96 20.06
C ALA A 316 13.44 7.43 18.66
N TYR A 317 14.72 7.46 18.29
CA TYR A 317 15.22 6.94 17.02
C TYR A 317 14.82 5.47 16.78
N THR A 318 14.37 5.15 15.56
CA THR A 318 13.95 3.79 15.17
C THR A 318 14.67 3.26 13.94
N LEU A 319 14.72 4.02 12.84
CA LEU A 319 15.21 3.55 11.54
C LEU A 319 16.09 4.61 10.85
N THR A 320 17.04 4.15 10.04
CA THR A 320 17.80 4.98 9.09
C THR A 320 17.86 4.30 7.72
N PHE A 321 18.30 5.05 6.71
CA PHE A 321 18.57 4.53 5.37
C PHE A 321 19.88 3.71 5.33
N ASP A 322 19.99 2.85 4.31
CA ASP A 322 21.27 2.27 3.90
C ASP A 322 21.90 3.17 2.84
N ASP A 323 23.02 3.82 3.17
CA ASP A 323 23.71 4.73 2.26
C ASP A 323 24.19 4.05 0.99
N ASN A 324 24.60 2.79 1.08
CA ASN A 324 25.05 2.05 -0.10
C ASN A 324 23.88 1.75 -1.04
N ASP A 325 22.66 1.62 -0.49
CA ASP A 325 21.43 1.53 -1.29
C ASP A 325 21.17 2.87 -1.98
N ILE A 326 21.06 3.95 -1.22
CA ILE A 326 20.58 5.26 -1.70
C ILE A 326 21.61 5.99 -2.56
N GLN A 327 22.86 6.08 -2.10
CA GLN A 327 23.90 6.95 -2.66
C GLN A 327 24.67 6.31 -3.83
N SER A 328 24.43 5.02 -4.13
CA SER A 328 25.12 4.33 -5.22
C SER A 328 24.83 4.95 -6.59
N THR A 329 25.89 5.16 -7.38
CA THR A 329 25.78 5.69 -8.76
C THR A 329 25.45 4.62 -9.80
N THR A 330 25.44 3.34 -9.40
CA THR A 330 25.19 2.18 -10.29
C THR A 330 23.89 1.47 -9.97
N THR A 331 23.49 1.45 -8.70
CA THR A 331 22.29 0.75 -8.22
C THR A 331 21.40 1.62 -7.34
N GLY A 332 21.86 2.81 -6.92
CA GLY A 332 21.09 3.73 -6.08
C GLY A 332 20.41 4.85 -6.86
N LEU A 333 19.84 5.82 -6.15
CA LEU A 333 19.11 6.96 -6.72
C LEU A 333 20.03 7.88 -7.53
N LYS A 334 21.32 7.94 -7.18
CA LYS A 334 22.34 8.68 -7.95
C LYS A 334 22.62 8.08 -9.34
N ARG A 335 22.00 6.96 -9.71
CA ARG A 335 21.99 6.47 -11.10
C ARG A 335 21.11 7.34 -12.01
N LEU A 336 20.02 7.89 -11.48
CA LEU A 336 19.04 8.68 -12.24
C LEU A 336 19.63 10.04 -12.62
N ARG A 337 19.20 10.56 -13.78
CA ARG A 337 19.62 11.85 -14.33
C ARG A 337 18.47 12.83 -14.44
N TYR A 338 18.78 14.11 -14.61
CA TYR A 338 17.75 15.14 -14.80
C TYR A 338 16.88 14.81 -16.01
N SER A 339 17.47 14.35 -17.11
CA SER A 339 16.78 13.96 -18.34
C SER A 339 15.84 12.75 -18.19
N ASP A 340 15.90 12.00 -17.09
CA ASP A 340 14.96 10.93 -16.78
C ASP A 340 13.60 11.46 -16.29
N PHE A 341 13.50 12.76 -15.97
CA PHE A 341 12.29 13.40 -15.48
C PHE A 341 11.57 14.20 -16.57
N GLU A 342 10.29 14.43 -16.33
CA GLU A 342 9.43 15.28 -17.15
C GLU A 342 8.44 16.05 -16.26
N MET A 343 8.07 17.26 -16.68
CA MET A 343 7.00 18.02 -16.06
C MET A 343 5.64 17.56 -16.59
N VAL A 344 4.65 17.43 -15.71
CA VAL A 344 3.29 16.97 -16.06
C VAL A 344 2.26 18.08 -16.00
N ASP A 345 1.20 17.94 -16.79
CA ASP A 345 0.03 18.84 -16.78
C ASP A 345 -1.09 18.20 -15.97
N LEU A 346 -1.48 18.89 -14.89
CA LEU A 346 -2.54 18.47 -13.98
C LEU A 346 -3.86 19.21 -14.23
N THR A 347 -3.95 20.07 -15.25
CA THR A 347 -5.22 20.69 -15.64
C THR A 347 -6.24 19.60 -16.02
N PRO A 348 -7.49 19.67 -15.51
CA PRO A 348 -8.52 18.69 -15.83
C PRO A 348 -8.86 18.71 -17.32
N ALA A 349 -9.25 17.55 -17.85
CA ALA A 349 -9.69 17.43 -19.24
C ALA A 349 -10.95 16.57 -19.34
N VAL A 350 -11.92 17.02 -20.15
CA VAL A 350 -13.14 16.25 -20.46
C VAL A 350 -12.95 15.53 -21.79
N THR A 351 -13.04 14.20 -21.77
CA THR A 351 -12.87 13.33 -22.94
C THR A 351 -14.15 12.62 -23.35
N GLY A 352 -15.23 12.70 -22.56
CA GLY A 352 -16.53 12.17 -22.93
C GLY A 352 -17.61 12.39 -21.89
N LEU A 353 -18.87 12.26 -22.33
CA LEU A 353 -20.07 12.29 -21.50
C LEU A 353 -20.89 11.01 -21.75
N SER A 354 -21.56 10.49 -20.71
CA SER A 354 -22.47 9.35 -20.88
C SER A 354 -23.68 9.67 -21.77
N VAL A 355 -24.09 10.93 -21.80
CA VAL A 355 -25.16 11.48 -22.66
C VAL A 355 -24.79 12.88 -23.14
N THR A 356 -25.15 13.22 -24.37
CA THR A 356 -24.86 14.53 -24.99
C THR A 356 -26.10 15.44 -25.06
N ALA A 357 -27.25 15.00 -24.56
CA ALA A 357 -28.45 15.79 -24.41
C ALA A 357 -29.27 15.30 -23.21
N GLY A 358 -30.03 16.18 -22.57
CA GLY A 358 -30.84 15.85 -21.40
C GLY A 358 -31.54 17.05 -20.78
N ALA A 359 -32.33 16.77 -19.75
CA ALA A 359 -33.05 17.75 -18.96
C ALA A 359 -32.28 18.13 -17.68
N ALA A 360 -32.71 19.22 -17.06
CA ALA A 360 -32.21 19.60 -15.74
C ALA A 360 -32.52 18.50 -14.71
N GLY A 361 -31.54 18.15 -13.88
CA GLY A 361 -31.62 17.10 -12.87
C GLY A 361 -31.09 15.73 -13.32
N ASP A 362 -30.92 15.52 -14.63
CA ASP A 362 -30.34 14.30 -15.19
C ASP A 362 -28.92 14.08 -14.67
N THR A 363 -28.58 12.82 -14.37
CA THR A 363 -27.22 12.46 -13.95
C THR A 363 -26.38 12.16 -15.18
N VAL A 364 -25.29 12.91 -15.34
CA VAL A 364 -24.31 12.75 -16.42
C VAL A 364 -23.02 12.21 -15.80
N THR A 365 -22.51 11.13 -16.37
CA THR A 365 -21.15 10.66 -16.06
C THR A 365 -20.17 11.35 -16.99
N VAL A 366 -19.18 12.04 -16.44
CA VAL A 366 -18.12 12.72 -17.17
C VAL A 366 -16.87 11.83 -17.12
N THR A 367 -16.32 11.52 -18.29
CA THR A 367 -15.04 10.82 -18.44
C THR A 367 -13.97 11.81 -18.85
N GLY A 368 -12.78 11.67 -18.30
CA GLY A 368 -11.71 12.64 -18.46
C GLY A 368 -10.38 12.25 -17.83
N ARG A 369 -9.62 13.25 -17.41
CA ARG A 369 -8.31 13.12 -16.75
C ARG A 369 -8.16 14.19 -15.67
N ASN A 370 -7.28 13.91 -14.69
CA ASN A 370 -6.88 14.82 -13.61
C ASN A 370 -8.07 15.31 -12.76
N PHE A 371 -8.99 14.42 -12.41
CA PHE A 371 -10.10 14.73 -11.50
C PHE A 371 -9.74 14.55 -10.01
N GLY A 372 -8.58 13.96 -9.70
CA GLY A 372 -8.06 13.83 -8.33
C GLY A 372 -7.22 15.02 -7.86
N GLY A 373 -6.78 14.97 -6.61
CA GLY A 373 -5.86 15.95 -6.01
C GLY A 373 -6.45 17.35 -5.81
N THR A 374 -7.77 17.50 -5.90
CA THR A 374 -8.44 18.80 -5.81
C THR A 374 -8.79 19.22 -4.39
N ALA A 375 -8.45 18.44 -3.38
CA ALA A 375 -8.76 18.73 -1.98
C ALA A 375 -10.26 19.04 -1.73
N GLY A 376 -11.15 18.24 -2.33
CA GLY A 376 -12.61 18.44 -2.27
C GLY A 376 -13.14 19.65 -3.06
N ARG A 377 -12.28 20.38 -3.77
CA ARG A 377 -12.61 21.62 -4.49
C ARG A 377 -12.72 21.39 -5.99
N LEU A 378 -13.56 20.45 -6.42
CA LEU A 378 -13.85 20.21 -7.84
C LEU A 378 -15.29 20.56 -8.16
N SER A 379 -15.52 21.27 -9.28
CA SER A 379 -16.86 21.55 -9.79
C SER A 379 -16.98 21.24 -11.28
N VAL A 380 -18.20 21.00 -11.73
CA VAL A 380 -18.51 20.75 -13.14
C VAL A 380 -19.49 21.82 -13.60
N LEU A 381 -19.18 22.46 -14.72
CA LEU A 381 -19.94 23.56 -15.30
C LEU A 381 -20.59 23.08 -16.60
N PHE A 382 -21.89 23.31 -16.76
CA PHE A 382 -22.60 23.18 -18.03
C PHE A 382 -22.78 24.59 -18.60
N GLY A 383 -21.91 24.97 -19.53
CA GLY A 383 -21.74 26.37 -19.91
C GLY A 383 -21.18 27.17 -18.74
N SER A 384 -21.95 28.14 -18.23
CA SER A 384 -21.64 28.90 -17.02
C SER A 384 -22.29 28.34 -15.75
N ASN A 385 -23.25 27.41 -15.88
CA ASN A 385 -24.08 26.98 -14.76
C ASN A 385 -23.42 25.80 -14.03
N PRO A 386 -23.21 25.87 -12.70
CA PRO A 386 -22.62 24.77 -11.95
C PRO A 386 -23.62 23.61 -11.79
N GLY A 387 -23.17 22.41 -12.14
CA GLY A 387 -23.88 21.18 -11.81
C GLY A 387 -23.83 20.87 -10.32
N THR A 388 -24.76 20.03 -9.86
CA THR A 388 -24.89 19.67 -8.44
C THR A 388 -24.55 18.20 -8.20
N ASN A 389 -24.37 17.82 -6.94
CA ASN A 389 -24.10 16.44 -6.54
C ASN A 389 -22.90 15.80 -7.27
N VAL A 390 -21.83 16.58 -7.44
CA VAL A 390 -20.59 16.11 -8.07
C VAL A 390 -19.96 15.04 -7.18
N THR A 391 -19.74 13.85 -7.73
CA THR A 391 -19.07 12.74 -7.05
C THR A 391 -17.91 12.26 -7.91
N ILE A 392 -16.68 12.37 -7.39
CA ILE A 392 -15.48 11.85 -8.06
C ILE A 392 -15.44 10.33 -7.83
N LEU A 393 -15.41 9.57 -8.92
CA LEU A 393 -15.32 8.10 -8.88
C LEU A 393 -13.87 7.64 -9.01
N SER A 394 -13.10 8.31 -9.87
CA SER A 394 -11.66 8.11 -10.05
C SER A 394 -11.02 9.35 -10.64
N ASP A 395 -9.69 9.36 -10.81
CA ASP A 395 -8.96 10.42 -11.52
C ASP A 395 -9.43 10.65 -12.98
N SER A 396 -10.20 9.71 -13.54
CA SER A 396 -10.71 9.77 -14.92
C SER A 396 -12.23 9.77 -15.06
N GLN A 397 -12.97 9.69 -13.95
CA GLN A 397 -14.43 9.60 -14.00
C GLN A 397 -15.10 10.28 -12.80
N LEU A 398 -16.17 11.02 -13.07
CA LEU A 398 -17.05 11.61 -12.06
C LEU A 398 -18.50 11.59 -12.52
N THR A 399 -19.44 11.75 -11.60
CA THR A 399 -20.86 11.96 -11.89
C THR A 399 -21.31 13.34 -11.44
N VAL A 400 -22.23 13.96 -12.17
CA VAL A 400 -22.82 15.26 -11.84
C VAL A 400 -24.29 15.30 -12.26
N ARG A 401 -25.13 16.07 -11.55
CA ARG A 401 -26.48 16.41 -12.00
C ARG A 401 -26.48 17.69 -12.83
N ALA A 402 -27.03 17.60 -14.05
CA ALA A 402 -27.16 18.74 -14.96
C ALA A 402 -28.02 19.85 -14.31
N PRO A 403 -27.56 21.11 -14.29
CA PRO A 403 -28.33 22.21 -13.74
C PRO A 403 -29.46 22.64 -14.69
N ALA A 404 -30.24 23.65 -14.31
CA ALA A 404 -31.16 24.30 -15.24
C ALA A 404 -30.37 24.99 -16.36
N GLY A 405 -30.86 24.87 -17.60
CA GLY A 405 -30.23 25.46 -18.78
C GLY A 405 -31.07 25.26 -20.05
N SER A 406 -30.59 25.83 -21.15
CA SER A 406 -31.21 25.73 -22.48
C SER A 406 -30.13 25.72 -23.58
N GLY A 407 -30.46 25.14 -24.74
CA GLY A 407 -29.55 25.08 -25.90
C GLY A 407 -28.30 24.22 -25.70
N ALA A 408 -27.38 24.31 -26.66
CA ALA A 408 -26.10 23.59 -26.60
C ALA A 408 -25.08 24.34 -25.75
N VAL A 409 -24.42 23.63 -24.84
CA VAL A 409 -23.40 24.11 -23.91
C VAL A 409 -22.19 23.18 -23.88
N ASP A 410 -21.07 23.70 -23.38
CA ASP A 410 -19.87 22.90 -23.11
C ASP A 410 -19.81 22.49 -21.64
N VAL A 411 -19.62 21.20 -21.38
CA VAL A 411 -19.36 20.66 -20.04
C VAL A 411 -17.87 20.77 -19.76
N LYS A 412 -17.52 21.52 -18.71
CA LYS A 412 -16.15 21.73 -18.25
C LYS A 412 -15.99 21.32 -16.80
N VAL A 413 -14.79 20.90 -16.44
CA VAL A 413 -14.42 20.57 -15.05
C VAL A 413 -13.47 21.64 -14.54
N LYS A 414 -13.78 22.24 -13.39
CA LYS A 414 -12.93 23.19 -12.67
C LYS A 414 -12.31 22.48 -11.47
N SER A 415 -10.99 22.44 -11.43
CA SER A 415 -10.20 22.04 -10.26
C SER A 415 -9.74 23.31 -9.53
N GLY A 416 -10.28 23.53 -8.34
CA GLY A 416 -9.98 24.66 -7.48
C GLY A 416 -11.15 25.59 -7.19
N VAL A 417 -10.87 26.59 -6.36
CA VAL A 417 -11.79 27.68 -5.99
C VAL A 417 -11.37 28.98 -6.66
N ASP A 418 -12.33 29.88 -6.87
CA ASP A 418 -12.01 31.21 -7.40
C ASP A 418 -11.34 32.05 -6.30
N ALA A 419 -10.13 32.51 -6.59
CA ALA A 419 -9.27 33.39 -5.79
C ALA A 419 -8.62 34.43 -6.74
N PRO A 420 -9.41 35.40 -7.25
CA PRO A 420 -8.92 36.41 -8.19
C PRO A 420 -7.96 37.40 -7.51
N GLY A 421 -7.15 38.09 -8.30
CA GLY A 421 -6.33 39.22 -7.85
C GLY A 421 -4.90 38.86 -7.45
N VAL A 422 -4.51 37.58 -7.60
CA VAL A 422 -3.14 37.12 -7.35
C VAL A 422 -2.46 36.85 -8.68
N THR A 423 -1.73 37.82 -9.21
CA THR A 423 -1.12 37.76 -10.55
C THR A 423 0.04 36.77 -10.66
N GLN A 424 0.65 36.41 -9.53
CA GLN A 424 1.69 35.38 -9.45
C GLN A 424 1.14 33.96 -9.58
N ASN A 425 -0.17 33.74 -9.40
CA ASN A 425 -0.79 32.44 -9.61
C ASN A 425 -0.97 32.18 -11.12
N VAL A 426 -0.29 31.18 -11.67
CA VAL A 426 -0.37 30.81 -13.10
C VAL A 426 -1.80 30.47 -13.54
N LYS A 427 -2.65 30.02 -12.62
CA LYS A 427 -4.05 29.65 -12.90
C LYS A 427 -5.06 30.72 -12.46
N ASN A 428 -4.62 31.94 -12.09
CA ASN A 428 -5.50 33.05 -11.73
C ASN A 428 -6.63 33.23 -12.76
N PRO A 429 -7.91 33.30 -12.33
CA PRO A 429 -8.39 33.50 -10.95
C PRO A 429 -8.62 32.22 -10.14
N VAL A 430 -8.16 31.04 -10.55
CA VAL A 430 -8.42 29.78 -9.85
C VAL A 430 -7.22 29.38 -8.99
N PHE A 431 -7.43 29.12 -7.70
CA PHE A 431 -6.48 28.37 -6.89
C PHE A 431 -6.82 26.87 -6.96
N GLY A 432 -6.10 26.18 -7.84
CA GLY A 432 -6.24 24.78 -8.19
C GLY A 432 -5.60 24.50 -9.54
N TYR A 433 -5.87 23.34 -10.16
CA TYR A 433 -5.31 23.00 -11.46
C TYR A 433 -6.00 23.70 -12.65
N GLY A 434 -7.06 24.48 -12.39
CA GLY A 434 -7.71 25.35 -13.36
C GLY A 434 -8.96 24.75 -13.99
N LEU A 435 -9.40 25.36 -15.09
CA LEU A 435 -10.60 24.95 -15.83
C LEU A 435 -10.20 24.12 -17.05
N SER A 436 -10.92 23.03 -17.30
CA SER A 436 -10.69 22.19 -18.47
C SER A 436 -10.95 22.96 -19.77
N PRO A 437 -10.20 22.66 -20.85
CA PRO A 437 -10.47 23.22 -22.17
C PRO A 437 -11.84 22.76 -22.69
N VAL A 438 -12.39 23.51 -23.64
CA VAL A 438 -13.58 23.10 -24.40
C VAL A 438 -13.19 21.97 -25.35
N THR A 439 -13.96 20.89 -25.36
CA THR A 439 -13.77 19.76 -26.25
C THR A 439 -15.09 19.39 -26.92
N ALA A 440 -15.03 18.86 -28.14
CA ALA A 440 -16.22 18.37 -28.84
C ALA A 440 -16.92 17.25 -28.04
N ALA A 441 -16.14 16.43 -27.33
CA ALA A 441 -16.64 15.35 -26.48
C ALA A 441 -17.35 15.84 -25.21
N GLY A 442 -17.15 17.10 -24.82
CA GLY A 442 -17.82 17.75 -23.70
C GLY A 442 -19.12 18.48 -24.09
N ARG A 443 -19.62 18.35 -25.33
CA ARG A 443 -20.81 19.08 -25.77
C ARG A 443 -22.10 18.45 -25.24
N PHE A 444 -22.94 19.25 -24.60
CA PHE A 444 -24.24 18.85 -24.04
C PHE A 444 -25.36 19.78 -24.52
N THR A 445 -26.53 19.25 -24.88
CA THR A 445 -27.67 20.06 -25.34
C THR A 445 -28.88 19.91 -24.41
N TYR A 446 -29.32 21.04 -23.85
CA TYR A 446 -30.55 21.12 -23.07
C TYR A 446 -31.78 21.16 -23.97
N GLY A 447 -32.73 20.28 -23.69
CA GLY A 447 -34.03 20.24 -24.37
C GLY A 447 -34.82 18.99 -24.01
N VAL A 448 -36.05 18.91 -24.53
CA VAL A 448 -36.75 17.62 -24.62
C VAL A 448 -35.95 16.72 -25.55
N SER A 449 -35.84 15.44 -25.18
CA SER A 449 -35.50 14.38 -26.13
C SER A 449 -36.22 14.63 -27.47
N PRO A 450 -35.58 14.40 -28.64
CA PRO A 450 -36.22 14.60 -29.95
C PRO A 450 -37.62 13.96 -29.99
N PRO A 451 -38.57 14.48 -30.80
CA PRO A 451 -39.93 13.94 -30.84
C PRO A 451 -39.82 12.43 -31.08
N PRO A 452 -40.53 11.61 -30.29
CA PRO A 452 -40.42 10.17 -30.43
C PRO A 452 -40.73 9.81 -31.88
N PRO A 453 -40.00 8.85 -32.46
CA PRO A 453 -40.47 8.16 -33.65
C PRO A 453 -41.96 7.82 -33.51
N ALA A 454 -42.70 7.68 -34.62
CA ALA A 454 -44.06 7.17 -34.55
C ALA A 454 -44.09 5.95 -33.63
N ASN A 455 -44.90 5.99 -32.56
CA ASN A 455 -44.83 5.02 -31.47
C ASN A 455 -44.78 3.59 -32.02
N THR A 456 -43.63 2.94 -31.83
CA THR A 456 -43.41 1.57 -32.29
C THR A 456 -43.81 0.59 -31.19
N PRO A 457 -44.28 -0.63 -31.52
CA PRO A 457 -44.53 -1.62 -30.49
C PRO A 457 -43.24 -1.93 -29.71
N PRO A 458 -43.34 -2.21 -28.40
CA PRO A 458 -42.19 -2.61 -27.62
C PRO A 458 -41.64 -3.96 -28.13
N THR A 459 -40.44 -4.31 -27.69
CA THR A 459 -39.85 -5.64 -27.89
C THR A 459 -39.81 -6.41 -26.59
N VAL A 460 -40.02 -7.71 -26.68
CA VAL A 460 -39.87 -8.67 -25.58
C VAL A 460 -38.94 -9.78 -26.06
N GLY A 461 -37.87 -10.02 -25.31
CA GLY A 461 -36.93 -11.09 -25.59
C GLY A 461 -37.55 -12.45 -25.29
N ASP A 462 -37.25 -13.43 -26.14
CA ASP A 462 -37.68 -14.82 -25.99
C ASP A 462 -37.23 -15.39 -24.64
N VAL A 463 -38.18 -15.96 -23.91
CA VAL A 463 -37.90 -16.83 -22.76
C VAL A 463 -37.98 -18.27 -23.24
N ALA A 464 -36.86 -18.99 -23.20
CA ALA A 464 -36.86 -20.39 -23.57
C ALA A 464 -37.84 -21.20 -22.70
N THR A 465 -38.46 -22.23 -23.29
CA THR A 465 -39.29 -23.19 -22.56
C THR A 465 -38.56 -23.74 -21.34
N GLN A 466 -39.26 -23.85 -20.22
CA GLN A 466 -38.67 -24.26 -18.95
C GLN A 466 -39.18 -25.62 -18.51
N THR A 467 -38.35 -26.33 -17.77
CA THR A 467 -38.76 -27.53 -17.03
C THR A 467 -38.39 -27.37 -15.57
N VAL A 468 -39.36 -27.59 -14.67
CA VAL A 468 -39.17 -27.54 -13.22
C VAL A 468 -39.77 -28.78 -12.58
N SER A 469 -39.28 -29.17 -11.41
CA SER A 469 -39.92 -30.22 -10.62
C SER A 469 -41.18 -29.70 -9.91
N ALA A 470 -42.13 -30.58 -9.61
CA ALA A 470 -43.30 -30.25 -8.77
C ALA A 470 -42.85 -29.65 -7.43
N GLY A 471 -43.38 -28.45 -7.10
CA GLY A 471 -42.96 -27.67 -5.93
C GLY A 471 -41.67 -26.85 -6.10
N GLY A 472 -41.01 -26.93 -7.25
CA GLY A 472 -39.89 -26.08 -7.63
C GLY A 472 -40.35 -24.74 -8.20
N SER A 473 -39.40 -23.84 -8.46
CA SER A 473 -39.61 -22.58 -9.17
C SER A 473 -38.60 -22.48 -10.29
N THR A 474 -38.94 -21.77 -11.37
CA THR A 474 -37.97 -21.50 -12.46
C THR A 474 -36.79 -20.65 -12.00
N GLY A 475 -36.91 -20.01 -10.82
CA GLY A 475 -36.08 -18.87 -10.47
C GLY A 475 -36.35 -17.69 -11.42
N PRO A 476 -35.61 -16.58 -11.27
CA PRO A 476 -35.75 -15.42 -12.15
C PRO A 476 -35.21 -15.74 -13.55
N LEU A 477 -36.11 -15.97 -14.50
CA LEU A 477 -35.77 -16.13 -15.92
C LEU A 477 -35.60 -14.75 -16.53
N PRO A 478 -34.40 -14.39 -17.01
CA PRO A 478 -34.17 -13.08 -17.58
C PRO A 478 -34.79 -12.98 -18.97
N PHE A 479 -35.42 -11.85 -19.25
CA PHE A 479 -35.77 -11.42 -20.59
C PHE A 479 -35.49 -9.93 -20.73
N ALA A 480 -35.17 -9.52 -21.95
CA ALA A 480 -34.98 -8.13 -22.27
C ALA A 480 -36.32 -7.52 -22.66
N VAL A 481 -36.60 -6.32 -22.16
CA VAL A 481 -37.63 -5.47 -22.73
C VAL A 481 -36.96 -4.20 -23.21
N ALA A 482 -37.32 -3.77 -24.40
CA ALA A 482 -36.85 -2.52 -24.94
C ALA A 482 -37.97 -1.91 -25.75
N ASP A 483 -38.05 -0.61 -25.72
CA ASP A 483 -38.90 0.16 -26.59
C ASP A 483 -38.09 1.37 -27.04
N ALA A 484 -38.27 1.78 -28.29
CA ALA A 484 -37.51 2.89 -28.84
C ALA A 484 -37.98 4.23 -28.26
N GLU A 485 -39.25 4.31 -27.80
CA GLU A 485 -39.89 5.53 -27.32
C GLU A 485 -40.10 5.57 -25.80
N THR A 486 -40.54 4.46 -25.20
CA THR A 486 -40.89 4.35 -23.78
C THR A 486 -39.69 3.89 -22.98
N ALA A 487 -39.26 4.72 -22.01
CA ALA A 487 -38.21 4.35 -21.09
C ALA A 487 -38.50 2.99 -20.45
N VAL A 488 -37.51 2.10 -20.46
CA VAL A 488 -37.66 0.69 -20.02
C VAL A 488 -38.16 0.51 -18.57
N GLY A 489 -38.01 1.54 -17.72
CA GLY A 489 -38.59 1.58 -16.38
C GLY A 489 -40.11 1.79 -16.35
N SER A 490 -40.67 2.39 -17.40
CA SER A 490 -42.08 2.75 -17.57
C SER A 490 -42.88 1.78 -18.43
N LEU A 491 -42.23 0.77 -19.04
CA LEU A 491 -42.92 -0.31 -19.75
C LEU A 491 -43.75 -1.14 -18.77
N GLY A 492 -45.04 -1.32 -19.09
CA GLY A 492 -45.93 -2.22 -18.36
C GLY A 492 -45.62 -3.65 -18.74
N VAL A 493 -45.36 -4.51 -17.75
CA VAL A 493 -45.12 -5.95 -17.99
C VAL A 493 -46.14 -6.74 -17.20
N THR A 494 -46.83 -7.65 -17.87
CA THR A 494 -47.79 -8.58 -17.26
C THR A 494 -47.49 -10.02 -17.68
N ALA A 495 -47.91 -10.98 -16.87
CA ALA A 495 -47.75 -12.40 -17.14
C ALA A 495 -49.05 -13.14 -16.87
N ALA A 496 -49.38 -14.11 -17.72
CA ALA A 496 -50.55 -14.97 -17.56
C ALA A 496 -50.19 -16.45 -17.82
N SER A 497 -50.91 -17.36 -17.19
CA SER A 497 -50.78 -18.81 -17.39
C SER A 497 -52.02 -19.37 -18.08
N SER A 498 -51.83 -20.24 -19.07
CA SER A 498 -52.91 -20.99 -19.72
C SER A 498 -53.54 -22.05 -18.81
N ASN A 499 -52.89 -22.40 -17.70
CA ASN A 499 -53.36 -23.38 -16.73
C ASN A 499 -53.12 -22.85 -15.31
N THR A 500 -54.14 -22.19 -14.76
CA THR A 500 -54.05 -21.54 -13.44
C THR A 500 -54.15 -22.52 -12.26
N THR A 501 -54.54 -23.78 -12.48
CA THR A 501 -54.46 -24.82 -11.45
C THR A 501 -53.05 -25.36 -11.28
N LEU A 502 -52.28 -25.45 -12.38
CA LEU A 502 -50.86 -25.81 -12.36
C LEU A 502 -49.98 -24.62 -11.96
N VAL A 503 -50.23 -23.43 -12.51
CA VAL A 503 -49.49 -22.19 -12.20
C VAL A 503 -50.48 -21.06 -11.89
N PRO A 504 -50.82 -20.83 -10.61
CA PRO A 504 -51.68 -19.74 -10.19
C PRO A 504 -51.09 -18.36 -10.56
N SER A 505 -51.94 -17.33 -10.66
CA SER A 505 -51.47 -15.95 -10.91
C SER A 505 -50.52 -15.44 -9.83
N SER A 506 -50.72 -15.85 -8.58
CA SER A 506 -49.80 -15.58 -7.46
C SER A 506 -48.43 -16.25 -7.61
N GLY A 507 -48.33 -17.27 -8.47
CA GLY A 507 -47.08 -17.96 -8.81
C GLY A 507 -46.30 -17.28 -9.93
N LEU A 508 -46.82 -16.21 -10.54
CA LEU A 508 -46.15 -15.42 -11.58
C LEU A 508 -45.61 -14.13 -10.98
N MET A 509 -44.33 -14.11 -10.65
CA MET A 509 -43.67 -12.96 -10.02
C MET A 509 -42.73 -12.29 -11.01
N LEU A 510 -43.11 -11.11 -11.48
CA LEU A 510 -42.26 -10.26 -12.29
C LEU A 510 -41.27 -9.48 -11.40
N GLY A 511 -40.04 -9.38 -11.86
CA GLY A 511 -38.94 -8.71 -11.18
C GLY A 511 -37.96 -8.08 -12.18
N GLY A 512 -36.79 -7.70 -11.69
CA GLY A 512 -35.82 -6.93 -12.46
C GLY A 512 -36.26 -5.48 -12.68
N SER A 513 -35.36 -4.67 -13.23
CA SER A 513 -35.54 -3.23 -13.39
C SER A 513 -34.98 -2.77 -14.73
N GLY A 514 -35.53 -1.66 -15.24
CA GLY A 514 -35.17 -1.16 -16.55
C GLY A 514 -35.41 -2.19 -17.65
N GLY A 515 -34.44 -2.34 -18.58
CA GLY A 515 -34.57 -3.22 -19.75
C GLY A 515 -34.26 -4.68 -19.46
N SER A 516 -33.77 -5.00 -18.26
CA SER A 516 -33.49 -6.37 -17.83
C SER A 516 -34.54 -6.79 -16.82
N ARG A 517 -35.55 -7.52 -17.30
CA ARG A 517 -36.67 -8.00 -16.49
C ARG A 517 -36.50 -9.48 -16.24
N THR A 518 -37.17 -9.96 -15.19
CA THR A 518 -37.17 -11.37 -14.86
C THR A 518 -38.59 -11.83 -14.58
N ILE A 519 -38.94 -13.04 -14.98
CA ILE A 519 -40.16 -13.72 -14.53
C ILE A 519 -39.74 -14.92 -13.68
N THR A 520 -40.30 -15.01 -12.48
CA THR A 520 -40.23 -16.21 -11.65
C THR A 520 -41.57 -16.91 -11.70
N VAL A 521 -41.58 -18.16 -12.15
CA VAL A 521 -42.79 -18.99 -12.24
C VAL A 521 -42.71 -20.09 -11.20
N THR A 522 -43.71 -20.13 -10.33
CA THR A 522 -43.83 -21.12 -9.25
C THR A 522 -45.14 -21.89 -9.41
N PRO A 523 -45.10 -23.15 -9.90
CA PRO A 523 -46.25 -24.04 -9.92
C PRO A 523 -46.83 -24.31 -8.53
N ALA A 524 -48.10 -24.69 -8.48
CA ALA A 524 -48.73 -25.16 -7.26
C ALA A 524 -48.06 -26.45 -6.75
N ALA A 525 -47.93 -26.56 -5.42
CA ALA A 525 -47.27 -27.70 -4.78
C ALA A 525 -47.95 -29.03 -5.16
N GLY A 526 -47.14 -30.05 -5.47
CA GLY A 526 -47.61 -31.40 -5.80
C GLY A 526 -48.27 -31.55 -7.17
N GLN A 527 -48.35 -30.49 -7.99
CA GLN A 527 -48.90 -30.57 -9.34
C GLN A 527 -47.80 -30.90 -10.37
N THR A 528 -48.15 -31.66 -11.39
CA THR A 528 -47.31 -31.99 -12.56
C THR A 528 -48.10 -31.76 -13.84
N GLY A 529 -47.43 -31.42 -14.94
CA GLY A 529 -48.10 -31.17 -16.22
C GLY A 529 -47.43 -30.04 -16.99
N THR A 530 -48.13 -29.45 -17.96
CA THR A 530 -47.60 -28.35 -18.79
C THR A 530 -48.52 -27.14 -18.74
N ALA A 531 -47.94 -25.93 -18.66
CA ALA A 531 -48.64 -24.65 -18.80
C ALA A 531 -47.90 -23.76 -19.80
N THR A 532 -48.62 -23.02 -20.63
CA THR A 532 -48.04 -21.96 -21.46
C THR A 532 -48.12 -20.65 -20.69
N ILE A 533 -46.98 -20.01 -20.50
CA ILE A 533 -46.87 -18.70 -19.87
C ILE A 533 -46.76 -17.65 -20.97
N THR A 534 -47.60 -16.63 -20.90
CA THR A 534 -47.61 -15.50 -21.83
C THR A 534 -47.11 -14.26 -21.10
N LEU A 535 -46.06 -13.64 -21.62
CA LEU A 535 -45.58 -12.32 -21.21
C LEU A 535 -46.14 -11.28 -22.17
N THR A 536 -46.69 -10.19 -21.63
CA THR A 536 -47.16 -9.05 -22.42
C THR A 536 -46.45 -7.79 -21.94
N VAL A 537 -45.76 -7.12 -22.85
CA VAL A 537 -45.14 -5.81 -22.63
C VAL A 537 -45.98 -4.76 -23.31
N THR A 538 -46.35 -3.70 -22.59
CA THR A 538 -47.15 -2.57 -23.07
C THR A 538 -46.35 -1.28 -22.94
N ASP A 539 -46.30 -0.52 -24.02
CA ASP A 539 -45.68 0.80 -24.03
C ASP A 539 -46.62 1.90 -23.48
N ALA A 540 -46.12 3.14 -23.37
CA ALA A 540 -46.94 4.25 -22.89
C ALA A 540 -48.04 4.69 -23.87
N GLY A 541 -47.92 4.31 -25.16
CA GLY A 541 -48.89 4.55 -26.22
C GLY A 541 -49.98 3.45 -26.33
N GLY A 542 -49.87 2.38 -25.55
CA GLY A 542 -50.79 1.24 -25.51
C GLY A 542 -50.50 0.13 -26.54
N LEU A 543 -49.42 0.19 -27.32
CA LEU A 543 -49.04 -0.93 -28.18
C LEU A 543 -48.41 -2.03 -27.34
N THR A 544 -48.53 -3.28 -27.82
CA THR A 544 -48.08 -4.44 -27.07
C THR A 544 -47.22 -5.37 -27.91
N ALA A 545 -46.30 -6.06 -27.24
CA ALA A 545 -45.62 -7.23 -27.75
C ALA A 545 -45.74 -8.37 -26.75
N THR A 546 -45.83 -9.60 -27.26
CA THR A 546 -46.03 -10.80 -26.47
C THR A 546 -44.97 -11.84 -26.77
N ASP A 547 -44.49 -12.49 -25.72
CA ASP A 547 -43.70 -13.71 -25.80
C ASP A 547 -44.43 -14.84 -25.07
N THR A 548 -44.24 -16.09 -25.52
CA THR A 548 -44.84 -17.25 -24.88
C THR A 548 -43.86 -18.39 -24.74
N PHE A 549 -43.83 -19.01 -23.57
CA PHE A 549 -43.02 -20.19 -23.32
C PHE A 549 -43.78 -21.26 -22.57
N THR A 550 -43.48 -22.52 -22.86
CA THR A 550 -44.04 -23.66 -22.14
C THR A 550 -43.24 -23.92 -20.88
N LEU A 551 -43.92 -24.04 -19.75
CA LEU A 551 -43.43 -24.61 -18.51
C LEU A 551 -43.88 -26.06 -18.40
N THR A 552 -42.92 -26.98 -18.33
CA THR A 552 -43.17 -28.40 -18.01
C THR A 552 -42.83 -28.63 -16.54
N VAL A 553 -43.80 -29.11 -15.76
CA VAL A 553 -43.64 -29.48 -14.35
C VAL A 553 -43.54 -30.99 -14.26
N THR A 554 -42.33 -31.49 -14.08
CA THR A 554 -42.04 -32.93 -13.96
C THR A 554 -42.11 -33.37 -12.50
N SER A 555 -42.22 -34.67 -12.25
CA SER A 555 -41.93 -35.20 -10.90
C SER A 555 -40.51 -34.81 -10.46
N PRO A 556 -40.27 -34.51 -9.17
CA PRO A 556 -38.94 -34.21 -8.69
C PRO A 556 -37.95 -35.34 -9.02
N PRO A 557 -36.75 -35.03 -9.55
CA PRO A 557 -35.67 -36.00 -9.54
C PRO A 557 -35.27 -36.31 -8.09
N PRO A 558 -34.70 -37.50 -7.80
CA PRO A 558 -34.12 -37.77 -6.49
C PRO A 558 -33.09 -36.67 -6.16
N PRO A 559 -33.04 -36.18 -4.91
CA PRO A 559 -32.19 -35.06 -4.54
C PRO A 559 -30.71 -35.37 -4.85
N PRO A 560 -29.91 -34.37 -5.27
CA PRO A 560 -28.47 -34.54 -5.39
C PRO A 560 -27.89 -34.97 -4.04
N PRO A 561 -26.82 -35.81 -4.02
CA PRO A 561 -26.17 -36.15 -2.77
C PRO A 561 -25.73 -34.87 -2.07
N ALA A 562 -26.07 -34.74 -0.79
CA ALA A 562 -25.57 -33.67 0.05
C ALA A 562 -24.03 -33.69 0.04
N ASN A 563 -23.40 -32.51 0.10
CA ASN A 563 -21.96 -32.37 0.30
C ASN A 563 -21.52 -33.30 1.44
N ALA A 564 -20.69 -34.28 1.12
CA ALA A 564 -20.24 -35.26 2.11
C ALA A 564 -19.08 -34.65 2.91
N ALA A 565 -18.90 -35.11 4.16
CA ALA A 565 -17.67 -34.76 4.85
C ALA A 565 -16.47 -35.41 4.13
N PRO A 566 -15.30 -34.77 4.10
CA PRO A 566 -14.10 -35.38 3.54
C PRO A 566 -13.80 -36.73 4.22
N THR A 567 -13.15 -37.63 3.49
CA THR A 567 -12.68 -38.93 3.98
C THR A 567 -11.16 -39.00 3.98
N VAL A 568 -10.57 -39.83 4.86
CA VAL A 568 -9.12 -40.06 4.88
C VAL A 568 -8.76 -41.10 3.82
N SER A 569 -8.03 -40.70 2.77
CA SER A 569 -7.53 -41.62 1.75
C SER A 569 -6.11 -42.12 2.06
N ALA A 570 -5.32 -41.33 2.79
CA ALA A 570 -4.11 -41.80 3.45
C ALA A 570 -3.95 -41.12 4.82
N PRO A 571 -3.75 -41.87 5.90
CA PRO A 571 -3.66 -41.32 7.25
C PRO A 571 -2.43 -40.42 7.43
N ALA A 572 -2.49 -39.59 8.46
CA ALA A 572 -1.36 -38.76 8.87
C ALA A 572 -0.13 -39.64 9.12
N SER A 573 0.99 -39.26 8.51
CA SER A 573 2.27 -39.97 8.60
C SER A 573 3.42 -38.99 8.73
N ALA A 574 4.54 -39.47 9.28
CA ALA A 574 5.76 -38.70 9.44
C ALA A 574 6.95 -39.50 8.89
N THR A 575 7.84 -38.86 8.13
CA THR A 575 9.02 -39.53 7.57
C THR A 575 10.20 -38.54 7.47
N PRO A 576 11.35 -38.82 8.09
CA PRO A 576 11.65 -39.97 8.96
C PRO A 576 10.95 -39.90 10.33
N ASN A 577 10.71 -41.04 10.97
CA ASN A 577 10.22 -41.17 12.35
C ASN A 577 10.69 -42.53 12.91
N PRO A 578 11.56 -42.60 13.93
CA PRO A 578 12.07 -41.50 14.78
C PRO A 578 13.04 -40.54 14.06
N ILE A 579 13.21 -39.35 14.63
CA ILE A 579 14.01 -38.24 14.08
C ILE A 579 15.29 -38.06 14.90
N ALA A 580 16.44 -38.19 14.25
CA ALA A 580 17.75 -37.85 14.83
C ALA A 580 18.16 -36.38 14.56
N GLY A 581 17.58 -35.77 13.53
CA GLY A 581 17.80 -34.37 13.16
C GLY A 581 16.82 -33.40 13.82
N THR A 582 16.56 -32.28 13.13
CA THR A 582 15.66 -31.22 13.59
C THR A 582 14.36 -31.14 12.80
N THR A 583 14.16 -31.98 11.77
CA THR A 583 13.00 -31.90 10.87
C THR A 583 12.44 -33.28 10.50
N THR A 584 11.16 -33.30 10.13
CA THR A 584 10.53 -34.43 9.43
C THR A 584 9.49 -33.93 8.44
N THR A 585 9.09 -34.77 7.48
CA THR A 585 7.96 -34.49 6.60
C THR A 585 6.68 -35.07 7.20
N LEU A 586 5.64 -34.26 7.37
CA LEU A 586 4.28 -34.69 7.73
C LEU A 586 3.41 -34.76 6.47
N ARG A 587 2.65 -35.84 6.32
CA ARG A 587 1.76 -36.05 5.17
C ARG A 587 0.41 -36.58 5.59
N MET A 588 -0.64 -36.15 4.90
CA MET A 588 -1.98 -36.74 4.94
C MET A 588 -2.64 -36.56 3.57
N ARG A 589 -3.56 -37.45 3.20
CA ARG A 589 -4.37 -37.31 1.97
C ARG A 589 -5.84 -37.46 2.33
N GLY A 590 -6.63 -36.47 1.93
CA GLY A 590 -8.09 -36.49 1.99
C GLY A 590 -8.70 -36.84 0.64
N SER A 591 -9.97 -37.19 0.64
CA SER A 591 -10.79 -37.32 -0.57
C SER A 591 -12.19 -36.80 -0.27
N ASP A 592 -12.79 -36.13 -1.24
CA ASP A 592 -14.01 -35.35 -1.07
C ASP A 592 -14.80 -35.34 -2.37
N ASP A 593 -16.12 -35.23 -2.29
CA ASP A 593 -16.99 -35.11 -3.45
C ASP A 593 -16.79 -33.78 -4.20
N GLY A 594 -16.33 -32.73 -3.50
CA GLY A 594 -15.84 -31.48 -4.10
C GLY A 594 -14.43 -31.58 -4.69
N GLY A 595 -13.75 -32.72 -4.54
CA GLY A 595 -12.40 -32.98 -5.06
C GLY A 595 -11.27 -32.54 -4.12
N GLU A 596 -10.18 -33.32 -4.09
CA GLU A 596 -9.08 -33.15 -3.12
C GLU A 596 -8.38 -31.79 -3.21
N ALA A 597 -8.28 -31.19 -4.40
CA ALA A 597 -7.63 -29.88 -4.58
C ALA A 597 -8.34 -28.74 -3.83
N ASN A 598 -9.62 -28.93 -3.49
CA ASN A 598 -10.44 -27.98 -2.76
C ASN A 598 -10.38 -28.20 -1.24
N LEU A 599 -9.65 -29.20 -0.76
CA LEU A 599 -9.42 -29.41 0.66
C LEU A 599 -8.34 -28.48 1.19
N ARG A 600 -8.56 -27.96 2.39
CA ARG A 600 -7.57 -27.20 3.19
C ARG A 600 -7.10 -28.06 4.36
N TYR A 601 -5.79 -28.21 4.52
CA TYR A 601 -5.19 -29.02 5.59
C TYR A 601 -4.60 -28.10 6.66
N THR A 602 -4.92 -28.37 7.92
CA THR A 602 -4.41 -27.61 9.07
C THR A 602 -3.79 -28.55 10.08
N TRP A 603 -2.47 -28.46 10.28
CA TRP A 603 -1.72 -29.19 11.28
C TRP A 603 -1.67 -28.42 12.61
N THR A 604 -1.89 -29.15 13.69
CA THR A 604 -1.85 -28.66 15.07
C THR A 604 -1.08 -29.65 15.94
N MET A 605 -0.17 -29.14 16.78
CA MET A 605 0.45 -29.93 17.83
C MET A 605 -0.53 -30.04 18.99
N LEU A 606 -0.99 -31.25 19.29
CA LEU A 606 -1.86 -31.51 20.44
C LEU A 606 -1.07 -31.64 21.74
N THR A 607 0.01 -32.42 21.70
CA THR A 607 0.91 -32.60 22.85
C THR A 607 2.36 -32.60 22.37
N GLY A 608 3.25 -32.15 23.26
CA GLY A 608 4.69 -32.10 23.02
C GLY A 608 5.46 -31.81 24.30
N PRO A 609 6.80 -31.88 24.26
CA PRO A 609 7.65 -31.53 25.39
C PRO A 609 7.43 -30.09 25.85
N ALA A 610 7.67 -29.80 27.14
CA ALA A 610 7.53 -28.46 27.69
C ALA A 610 8.40 -27.44 26.92
N GLY A 611 7.79 -26.33 26.48
CA GLY A 611 8.44 -25.29 25.68
C GLY A 611 8.74 -25.69 24.24
N ALA A 612 8.13 -26.76 23.73
CA ALA A 612 8.21 -27.11 22.32
C ALA A 612 7.36 -26.17 21.45
N ALA A 613 7.92 -25.74 20.32
CA ALA A 613 7.31 -24.81 19.38
C ALA A 613 7.64 -25.25 17.94
N PRO A 614 6.95 -26.27 17.41
CA PRO A 614 7.20 -26.73 16.05
C PRO A 614 6.79 -25.68 15.01
N VAL A 615 7.58 -25.54 13.95
CA VAL A 615 7.33 -24.62 12.84
C VAL A 615 6.95 -25.41 11.59
N TYR A 616 5.87 -25.02 10.92
CA TYR A 616 5.34 -25.69 9.73
C TYR A 616 5.71 -24.92 8.47
N SER A 617 6.12 -25.60 7.39
CA SER A 617 6.45 -24.96 6.11
C SER A 617 5.22 -24.36 5.39
N ALA A 618 4.03 -24.87 5.68
CA ALA A 618 2.74 -24.34 5.23
C ALA A 618 1.64 -24.81 6.19
N ASN A 619 0.56 -24.04 6.34
CA ASN A 619 -0.59 -24.44 7.12
C ASN A 619 -1.88 -23.77 6.60
N GLY A 620 -3.04 -24.40 6.77
CA GLY A 620 -4.34 -23.83 6.40
C GLY A 620 -4.65 -23.76 4.90
N THR A 621 -3.89 -24.48 4.08
CA THR A 621 -4.05 -24.51 2.61
C THR A 621 -4.01 -25.95 2.09
N ASN A 622 -4.31 -26.17 0.81
CA ASN A 622 -4.18 -27.49 0.20
C ASN A 622 -2.71 -27.98 0.19
N ALA A 623 -1.75 -27.07 0.03
CA ALA A 623 -0.32 -27.39 0.07
C ALA A 623 0.11 -28.05 1.40
N ALA A 624 -0.63 -27.81 2.48
CA ALA A 624 -0.33 -28.37 3.80
C ALA A 624 -0.60 -29.90 3.91
N ARG A 625 -1.05 -30.57 2.85
CA ARG A 625 -1.10 -32.05 2.78
C ARG A 625 0.27 -32.72 2.82
N ASP A 626 1.33 -31.96 2.51
CA ASP A 626 2.72 -32.43 2.47
C ASP A 626 3.63 -31.30 2.95
N ILE A 627 4.12 -31.38 4.19
CA ILE A 627 4.88 -30.29 4.81
C ILE A 627 6.13 -30.78 5.49
N THR A 628 7.11 -29.89 5.62
CA THR A 628 8.23 -30.08 6.55
C THR A 628 7.90 -29.39 7.86
N VAL A 629 8.01 -30.12 8.97
CA VAL A 629 7.95 -29.55 10.32
C VAL A 629 9.35 -29.51 10.93
N THR A 630 9.68 -28.38 11.56
CA THR A 630 10.96 -28.15 12.24
C THR A 630 10.75 -28.10 13.74
N PHE A 631 11.54 -28.86 14.49
CA PHE A 631 11.48 -28.97 15.94
C PHE A 631 12.57 -28.13 16.60
N ASN A 632 12.32 -27.78 17.86
CA ASN A 632 13.28 -27.08 18.72
C ASN A 632 13.65 -27.88 19.99
N ARG A 633 13.05 -29.06 20.20
CA ARG A 633 13.26 -29.91 21.36
C ARG A 633 13.12 -31.38 20.98
N ALA A 634 13.81 -32.24 21.73
CA ALA A 634 13.62 -33.69 21.65
C ALA A 634 12.44 -34.12 22.52
N GLY A 635 11.80 -35.23 22.16
CA GLY A 635 10.71 -35.86 22.87
C GLY A 635 9.59 -36.34 21.96
N MET A 636 8.48 -36.74 22.57
CA MET A 636 7.31 -37.25 21.85
C MET A 636 6.32 -36.12 21.55
N TYR A 637 5.89 -36.05 20.29
CA TYR A 637 4.90 -35.11 19.79
C TYR A 637 3.68 -35.85 19.28
N LEU A 638 2.49 -35.31 19.49
CA LEU A 638 1.27 -35.74 18.82
C LEU A 638 0.76 -34.60 17.96
N PHE A 639 0.76 -34.81 16.64
CA PHE A 639 0.14 -33.88 15.70
C PHE A 639 -1.23 -34.39 15.27
N GLN A 640 -2.15 -33.46 15.07
CA GLN A 640 -3.41 -33.68 14.40
C GLN A 640 -3.44 -32.81 13.14
N VAL A 641 -3.90 -33.38 12.03
CA VAL A 641 -4.28 -32.64 10.83
C VAL A 641 -5.78 -32.66 10.67
N THR A 642 -6.36 -31.51 10.37
CA THR A 642 -7.76 -31.36 9.98
C THR A 642 -7.79 -31.05 8.49
N ALA A 643 -8.43 -31.89 7.69
CA ALA A 643 -8.77 -31.58 6.30
C ALA A 643 -10.22 -31.08 6.28
N ALA A 644 -10.45 -29.90 5.70
CA ALA A 644 -11.78 -29.32 5.59
C ALA A 644 -12.13 -29.04 4.12
N ASP A 645 -13.38 -29.27 3.74
CA ASP A 645 -13.92 -28.88 2.44
C ASP A 645 -14.32 -27.38 2.41
N ALA A 646 -14.86 -26.97 1.27
CA ALA A 646 -15.41 -25.63 1.06
C ALA A 646 -16.71 -25.39 1.86
N GLY A 647 -17.46 -26.45 2.17
CA GLY A 647 -18.66 -26.41 3.01
C GLY A 647 -18.37 -26.30 4.52
N GLY A 648 -17.11 -26.46 4.93
CA GLY A 648 -16.69 -26.46 6.32
C GLY A 648 -16.81 -27.81 7.03
N LEU A 649 -17.20 -28.88 6.34
CA LEU A 649 -17.14 -30.23 6.91
C LEU A 649 -15.68 -30.67 6.99
N THR A 650 -15.36 -31.48 7.99
CA THR A 650 -13.97 -31.81 8.31
C THR A 650 -13.78 -33.28 8.63
N ILE A 651 -12.55 -33.72 8.41
CA ILE A 651 -12.03 -35.00 8.91
C ILE A 651 -10.68 -34.75 9.56
N THR A 652 -10.37 -35.52 10.60
CA THR A 652 -9.10 -35.43 11.31
C THR A 652 -8.31 -36.72 11.18
N SER A 653 -6.99 -36.59 11.24
CA SER A 653 -6.07 -37.72 11.38
C SER A 653 -4.92 -37.27 12.29
N SER A 654 -4.28 -38.21 12.99
CA SER A 654 -3.21 -37.89 13.92
C SER A 654 -1.98 -38.76 13.71
N VAL A 655 -0.81 -38.24 14.06
CA VAL A 655 0.47 -38.94 13.96
C VAL A 655 1.34 -38.61 15.17
N SER A 656 1.89 -39.65 15.79
CA SER A 656 2.89 -39.50 16.84
C SER A 656 4.29 -39.44 16.23
N VAL A 657 5.07 -38.45 16.64
CA VAL A 657 6.41 -38.20 16.13
C VAL A 657 7.41 -38.25 17.29
N SER A 658 8.43 -39.10 17.15
CA SER A 658 9.48 -39.26 18.16
C SER A 658 10.75 -38.53 17.71
N VAL A 659 11.11 -37.45 18.42
CA VAL A 659 12.38 -36.74 18.23
C VAL A 659 13.37 -37.25 19.27
N VAL A 660 14.41 -37.95 18.83
CA VAL A 660 15.39 -38.61 19.71
C VAL A 660 16.53 -37.64 19.99
N GLN A 661 16.92 -37.51 21.26
CA GLN A 661 18.13 -36.75 21.62
C GLN A 661 19.34 -37.40 20.96
N THR A 662 19.99 -36.66 20.07
CA THR A 662 21.14 -37.15 19.32
C THR A 662 22.35 -36.31 19.68
N LEU A 663 23.42 -36.94 20.16
CA LEU A 663 24.66 -36.24 20.52
C LEU A 663 25.21 -35.48 19.30
N THR A 664 25.30 -34.16 19.41
CA THR A 664 25.90 -33.32 18.35
C THR A 664 27.09 -32.51 18.83
N SER A 665 27.17 -32.18 20.12
CA SER A 665 28.28 -31.38 20.66
C SER A 665 28.60 -31.74 22.12
N ILE A 666 29.83 -31.43 22.54
CA ILE A 666 30.30 -31.58 23.91
C ILE A 666 30.87 -30.23 24.35
N THR A 667 30.42 -29.71 25.48
CA THR A 667 31.03 -28.53 26.13
C THR A 667 31.95 -28.98 27.26
N VAL A 668 33.08 -28.29 27.43
CA VAL A 668 34.06 -28.56 28.50
C VAL A 668 34.18 -27.33 29.38
N THR A 669 34.07 -27.52 30.70
CA THR A 669 34.06 -26.44 31.70
C THR A 669 35.16 -26.69 32.75
N PRO A 670 36.01 -25.71 33.07
CA PRO A 670 36.08 -24.38 32.45
C PRO A 670 36.57 -24.45 30.99
N LEU A 671 36.17 -23.51 30.14
CA LEU A 671 36.62 -23.47 28.74
C LEU A 671 38.11 -23.10 28.62
N SER A 672 38.62 -22.34 29.59
CA SER A 672 40.06 -22.12 29.76
C SER A 672 40.44 -21.89 31.21
N THR A 673 41.69 -22.17 31.55
CA THR A 673 42.25 -21.91 32.89
C THR A 673 43.76 -21.71 32.84
N THR A 674 44.31 -21.04 33.86
CA THR A 674 45.76 -20.85 34.04
C THR A 674 46.20 -21.52 35.32
N LEU A 675 47.18 -22.40 35.25
CA LEU A 675 47.71 -23.15 36.38
C LEU A 675 49.20 -22.91 36.57
N ARG A 676 49.64 -23.00 37.83
CA ARG A 676 51.07 -23.05 38.17
C ARG A 676 51.57 -24.49 38.08
N LEU A 677 52.88 -24.66 37.92
CA LEU A 677 53.49 -25.99 37.95
C LEU A 677 53.18 -26.71 39.27
N GLY A 678 52.82 -27.99 39.18
CA GLY A 678 52.46 -28.81 40.34
C GLY A 678 51.02 -28.65 40.83
N THR A 679 50.21 -27.74 40.27
CA THR A 679 48.80 -27.61 40.63
C THR A 679 47.87 -28.40 39.70
N GLN A 680 46.65 -28.64 40.18
CA GLN A 680 45.62 -29.39 39.46
C GLN A 680 44.35 -28.56 39.26
N THR A 681 43.55 -28.92 38.27
CA THR A 681 42.19 -28.42 38.09
C THR A 681 41.30 -29.51 37.50
N ARG A 682 40.01 -29.47 37.80
CA ARG A 682 39.05 -30.45 37.27
C ARG A 682 38.25 -29.83 36.15
N PHE A 683 38.21 -30.54 35.02
CA PHE A 683 37.30 -30.27 33.92
C PHE A 683 36.06 -31.16 34.04
N ALA A 684 34.91 -30.58 33.72
CA ALA A 684 33.67 -31.31 33.50
C ALA A 684 33.31 -31.24 32.02
N ALA A 685 32.72 -32.30 31.48
CA ALA A 685 32.17 -32.33 30.14
C ALA A 685 30.66 -32.51 30.20
N LEU A 686 29.94 -31.85 29.28
CA LEU A 686 28.51 -31.95 29.13
C LEU A 686 28.17 -32.23 27.66
N ALA A 687 27.53 -33.37 27.42
CA ALA A 687 27.07 -33.80 26.12
C ALA A 687 25.71 -33.16 25.83
N LEU A 688 25.61 -32.53 24.65
CA LEU A 688 24.44 -31.78 24.20
C LEU A 688 23.85 -32.43 22.94
N ASP A 689 22.52 -32.40 22.86
CA ASP A 689 21.75 -32.89 21.74
C ASP A 689 21.74 -31.94 20.54
N GLN A 690 21.00 -32.28 19.48
CA GLN A 690 20.87 -31.48 18.25
C GLN A 690 20.24 -30.10 18.45
N PHE A 691 19.66 -29.83 19.63
CA PHE A 691 19.09 -28.55 20.03
C PHE A 691 19.94 -27.81 21.07
N ARG A 692 21.17 -28.29 21.31
CA ARG A 692 22.09 -27.81 22.36
C ARG A 692 21.53 -27.96 23.79
N VAL A 693 20.59 -28.88 23.99
CA VAL A 693 20.07 -29.23 25.31
C VAL A 693 20.88 -30.42 25.85
N ALA A 694 21.16 -30.43 27.15
CA ALA A 694 21.89 -31.54 27.76
C ALA A 694 21.17 -32.88 27.51
N LEU A 695 21.94 -33.91 27.16
CA LEU A 695 21.42 -35.28 27.11
C LEU A 695 20.91 -35.68 28.50
N THR A 696 19.72 -36.29 28.51
CA THR A 696 19.08 -36.84 29.72
C THR A 696 19.98 -37.84 30.43
N THR A 697 20.67 -38.69 29.67
CA THR A 697 21.73 -39.56 30.18
C THR A 697 23.05 -39.11 29.58
N GLN A 698 23.97 -38.69 30.45
CA GLN A 698 25.31 -38.29 30.01
C GLN A 698 26.16 -39.52 29.67
N PRO A 699 26.80 -39.57 28.49
CA PRO A 699 27.71 -40.65 28.13
C PRO A 699 29.00 -40.59 28.95
N THR A 700 29.73 -41.70 29.01
CA THR A 700 31.10 -41.69 29.54
C THR A 700 32.03 -40.96 28.58
N PHE A 701 32.72 -39.92 29.06
CA PHE A 701 33.67 -39.15 28.28
C PHE A 701 35.06 -39.79 28.32
N THR A 702 35.70 -39.88 27.17
CA THR A 702 37.14 -40.19 27.09
C THR A 702 37.92 -38.88 27.14
N TRP A 703 38.74 -38.72 28.19
CA TRP A 703 39.58 -37.54 28.40
C TRP A 703 41.00 -37.75 27.88
N THR A 704 41.53 -36.75 27.19
CA THR A 704 42.90 -36.74 26.66
C THR A 704 43.49 -35.33 26.70
N VAL A 705 44.82 -35.24 26.78
CA VAL A 705 45.55 -34.01 26.42
C VAL A 705 45.87 -34.14 24.93
N ALA A 706 45.18 -33.40 24.09
CA ALA A 706 45.34 -33.45 22.64
C ALA A 706 46.69 -32.86 22.20
N SER A 707 47.19 -31.85 22.92
CA SER A 707 48.51 -31.27 22.72
C SER A 707 48.97 -30.46 23.95
N GLY A 708 50.28 -30.22 24.07
CA GLY A 708 50.88 -29.39 25.13
C GLY A 708 51.29 -30.12 26.41
N PRO A 709 51.71 -29.39 27.47
CA PRO A 709 52.21 -29.98 28.72
C PRO A 709 51.10 -30.59 29.60
N GLY A 710 51.47 -31.38 30.61
CA GLY A 710 50.54 -31.93 31.61
C GLY A 710 49.88 -33.27 31.25
N THR A 711 49.05 -33.76 32.16
CA THR A 711 48.32 -35.04 32.02
C THR A 711 46.89 -34.88 32.54
N ILE A 712 45.93 -35.60 31.97
CA ILE A 712 44.55 -35.66 32.46
C ILE A 712 44.13 -37.11 32.70
N ASP A 713 43.46 -37.37 33.82
CA ASP A 713 42.87 -38.68 34.08
C ASP A 713 41.43 -38.79 33.53
N GLN A 714 40.85 -39.98 33.57
CA GLN A 714 39.49 -40.22 33.06
C GLN A 714 38.39 -39.62 33.96
N SER A 715 38.72 -39.06 35.13
CA SER A 715 37.80 -38.26 35.94
C SER A 715 37.74 -36.78 35.53
N GLY A 716 38.55 -36.39 34.53
CA GLY A 716 38.69 -35.02 34.08
C GLY A 716 39.63 -34.18 34.94
N LEU A 717 40.43 -34.79 35.84
CA LEU A 717 41.40 -34.07 36.66
C LEU A 717 42.69 -33.86 35.88
N TYR A 718 42.93 -32.61 35.49
CA TYR A 718 44.15 -32.20 34.80
C TYR A 718 45.23 -31.82 35.82
N THR A 719 46.42 -32.36 35.63
CA THR A 719 47.63 -32.06 36.42
C THR A 719 48.65 -31.37 35.55
N ALA A 720 49.11 -30.19 35.97
CA ALA A 720 50.26 -29.51 35.37
C ALA A 720 51.58 -30.18 35.82
N SER A 721 51.75 -31.45 35.45
CA SER A 721 52.91 -32.29 35.77
C SER A 721 54.08 -32.03 34.81
N GLY A 722 55.31 -32.00 35.34
CA GLY A 722 56.55 -31.82 34.57
C GLY A 722 57.25 -30.46 34.77
N ARG A 723 58.29 -30.18 33.96
CA ARG A 723 59.07 -28.91 33.99
C ARG A 723 58.73 -27.95 32.85
N ARG A 724 57.75 -28.28 32.00
CA ARG A 724 57.43 -27.54 30.77
C ARG A 724 56.24 -26.59 30.99
N THR A 725 56.44 -25.31 30.73
CA THR A 725 55.38 -24.29 30.66
C THR A 725 54.87 -24.15 29.23
N GLY A 726 53.63 -23.70 29.05
CA GLY A 726 53.05 -23.52 27.73
C GLY A 726 51.53 -23.68 27.75
N THR A 727 50.94 -23.74 26.56
CA THR A 727 49.50 -23.96 26.38
C THR A 727 49.24 -25.43 26.08
N ALA A 728 48.31 -26.04 26.81
CA ALA A 728 47.80 -27.39 26.59
C ALA A 728 46.34 -27.34 26.14
N LEU A 729 45.96 -28.31 25.29
CA LEU A 729 44.60 -28.50 24.83
C LEU A 729 44.04 -29.78 25.46
N VAL A 730 43.10 -29.62 26.37
CA VAL A 730 42.35 -30.73 26.98
C VAL A 730 41.15 -31.05 26.10
N GLN A 731 40.88 -32.33 25.88
CA GLN A 731 39.80 -32.81 25.03
C GLN A 731 38.97 -33.87 25.74
N ALA A 732 37.65 -33.69 25.74
CA ALA A 732 36.65 -34.71 26.06
C ALA A 732 36.02 -35.22 24.76
N SER A 733 35.81 -36.53 24.65
CA SER A 733 35.25 -37.14 23.43
C SER A 733 34.30 -38.28 23.72
N VAL A 734 33.32 -38.44 22.82
CA VAL A 734 32.38 -39.57 22.76
C VAL A 734 32.24 -39.95 21.29
N GLY A 735 32.81 -41.08 20.90
CA GLY A 735 32.92 -41.45 19.48
C GLY A 735 33.66 -40.37 18.67
N ALA A 736 33.03 -39.87 17.61
CA ALA A 736 33.58 -38.82 16.76
C ALA A 736 33.38 -37.39 17.30
N VAL A 737 32.48 -37.19 18.28
CA VAL A 737 32.14 -35.86 18.81
C VAL A 737 33.16 -35.47 19.89
N LYS A 738 33.65 -34.22 19.82
CA LYS A 738 34.72 -33.71 20.68
C LYS A 738 34.37 -32.32 21.24
N GLY A 739 34.75 -32.08 22.49
CA GLY A 739 34.78 -30.77 23.12
C GLY A 739 36.18 -30.48 23.66
N THR A 740 36.64 -29.24 23.60
CA THR A 740 38.00 -28.86 23.98
C THR A 740 38.06 -27.69 24.95
N ALA A 741 39.05 -27.68 25.84
CA ALA A 741 39.37 -26.58 26.72
C ALA A 741 40.88 -26.30 26.73
N THR A 742 41.27 -25.06 27.03
CA THR A 742 42.66 -24.62 26.98
C THR A 742 43.25 -24.41 28.37
N VAL A 743 44.43 -24.98 28.64
CA VAL A 743 45.16 -24.77 29.90
C VAL A 743 46.46 -24.04 29.64
N ARG A 744 46.68 -22.92 30.33
CA ARG A 744 47.97 -22.23 30.31
C ARG A 744 48.77 -22.57 31.55
N VAL A 745 49.88 -23.30 31.38
CA VAL A 745 50.79 -23.66 32.46
C VAL A 745 51.90 -22.63 32.57
N ARG A 746 52.03 -22.01 33.75
CA ARG A 746 53.06 -21.03 34.09
C ARG A 746 53.90 -21.52 35.27
N ARG A 747 55.06 -20.89 35.48
CA ARG A 747 55.90 -21.14 36.65
C ARG A 747 55.22 -20.66 37.93
#